data_AF-A0A3L7SBI0-F1
#
_entry.id   AF-A0A3L7SBI0-F1
#
_cell.length_a   1.000
_cell.length_b   1.000
_cell.length_c   1.000
_cell.angle_alpha   90.00
_cell.angle_beta   90.00
_cell.angle_gamma   90.00
#
_symmetry.space_group_name_H-M   'P 1'
#
loop_
_entity.id
_entity.type
_entity.pdbx_description
1 polymer ?
#
loop_
_entity_poly.entity_id
_entity_poly.type
_entity_poly.pdbx_seq_one_letter_code
_entity_poly.pdbx_strand_id
1 'polypeptide(L)'
;MTKQTSATRICAMLMACAAVGCAAAATADDPTGIIKKPIPDKTVVFTFDDSCLSNATIAAPILKKHGFGGTFYISDAYGFRERKDWYMTWRQIKGLADDGFEIGNHTRGHGILSLTDEGGFQAYIWTLEDLAIANRIPRTTTLAWPFYIVNKEFYPLLSSWGYSFGRGGHGRVYRPAVDHPLDVPSFAVGGVGMTIEGFISAVQQATAGRVVVLTFHGTPDMEHAAVGTDPDLFEDMVEYCKDNNYNVIAMRDLAEYIDTAKAAKLPPTQEKLADPGPELRVKDDKPFVRRQRPSRGYRFPIELTAAWTCKEIYRLRLPDSVYAAVNGATLTLFVPESTDVKAFAPAFELARFATANPPSGTARDFTKPQTYTITAQDQSTRDYIVQVVKTAAPMHFTWASTNAGKLDDAAQWKTNLGTAAAPAGGGNSDTILNFYTQGKYEVTREATDDFVLNQLNIGSSALTLISQGALVFAKSKSHGTLPYINSQNRAEVTIKAPLRLDADFTIDGLETDDTRVFLPGVISGTGALIKNGPHTVYVSNATNSYSGGTTINAGCLAVNPKGIGTGTVTVNKGGTISFGGAPATNALTSNGGCFSGSGEACWSGPVKLNADTKIDTNERLEFNNIEAGISGSGGITLTAQKAGHGFKSGTLKLVGRNTYTGVTKVEAGVLEVVSSIYNNDVTRWTPANISINGAAGELLLHVGGPGEFTAAQAGTMLKNIAIGVDNNGLMAGATFGLDTGKATTVQELSTTIMDSKGPGGGSVLIRKSGAGTLKISGANTYSGRTIITGGTLSVDSFNSVVKGKASSSLGAPKTDADAEIMISGGATLMYTGKGETTDRNLNFPGGDDIITLDQSGTGLLKFTNPFVMSGYGENKTIVLAGSSAGVGEIAFTIDNVYDRKGKAVTGMTKTGTGTWLLSGKNTYTGPTTIKQGTLVISNPHGLNEETEISISQGGFLDLSLKGEIRIRKLELDGKPQPPGTYDAKNNGNFITGNGVLKIQ
;
A
#
# COMPACT_ATOMS: atom_id res chain seq x y z
N MET A 1 -13.21 -76.80 33.42
CA MET A 1 -12.01 -76.14 34.00
C MET A 1 -11.86 -74.81 33.26
N THR A 2 -12.50 -73.72 33.75
CA THR A 2 -11.96 -72.59 34.57
C THR A 2 -11.39 -71.46 33.68
N LYS A 3 -11.83 -70.18 33.66
CA LYS A 3 -12.93 -69.32 34.21
C LYS A 3 -12.97 -68.07 33.27
N GLN A 4 -14.02 -67.77 32.52
CA GLN A 4 -15.14 -66.79 32.77
C GLN A 4 -14.73 -65.32 33.05
N THR A 5 -15.28 -64.22 32.50
CA THR A 5 -16.30 -63.86 31.45
C THR A 5 -16.46 -62.31 31.48
N SER A 6 -16.60 -61.57 30.36
CA SER A 6 -17.84 -60.91 29.84
C SER A 6 -17.54 -59.42 29.51
N ALA A 7 -18.12 -58.72 28.53
CA ALA A 7 -19.18 -59.01 27.56
C ALA A 7 -19.04 -58.08 26.33
N THR A 8 -19.50 -58.52 25.17
CA THR A 8 -19.39 -57.83 23.88
C THR A 8 -20.78 -57.75 23.23
N ARG A 9 -21.16 -56.53 22.84
CA ARG A 9 -22.01 -56.09 21.71
C ARG A 9 -23.36 -56.77 21.43
N ILE A 10 -24.36 -55.91 21.15
CA ILE A 10 -25.34 -55.88 20.03
C ILE A 10 -26.22 -54.65 20.37
N CYS A 11 -26.20 -53.49 19.71
CA CYS A 11 -26.45 -53.07 18.32
C CYS A 11 -27.89 -53.33 17.81
N ALA A 12 -28.64 -52.22 17.72
CA ALA A 12 -29.87 -51.95 16.95
C ALA A 12 -31.25 -52.31 17.56
N MET A 13 -32.05 -51.23 17.69
CA MET A 13 -33.52 -51.15 17.83
C MET A 13 -34.16 -51.52 19.18
N LEU A 14 -33.97 -50.62 20.15
CA LEU A 14 -35.05 -50.11 21.00
C LEU A 14 -35.04 -48.57 20.91
N MET A 15 -35.60 -48.06 19.81
CA MET A 15 -36.07 -46.68 19.71
C MET A 15 -37.58 -46.70 19.96
N ALA A 16 -38.02 -46.10 21.07
CA ALA A 16 -39.24 -45.31 21.27
C ALA A 16 -39.64 -45.33 22.76
N CYS A 17 -39.98 -44.16 23.30
CA CYS A 17 -40.53 -43.92 24.64
C CYS A 17 -39.54 -43.92 25.82
N ALA A 18 -38.64 -42.94 25.83
CA ALA A 18 -38.36 -42.12 27.03
C ALA A 18 -37.98 -40.69 26.61
N ALA A 19 -38.85 -40.05 25.81
CA ALA A 19 -38.93 -38.61 25.79
C ALA A 19 -39.94 -38.22 26.87
N VAL A 20 -39.47 -37.64 27.98
CA VAL A 20 -40.00 -36.45 28.66
C VAL A 20 -38.97 -36.09 29.74
N GLY A 21 -38.42 -34.86 29.69
CA GLY A 21 -37.88 -34.24 30.90
C GLY A 21 -36.46 -33.67 30.87
N CYS A 22 -35.99 -33.09 29.77
CA CYS A 22 -35.24 -31.84 29.88
C CYS A 22 -35.36 -31.10 28.55
N ALA A 23 -36.54 -30.51 28.34
CA ALA A 23 -36.67 -29.43 27.37
C ALA A 23 -35.61 -28.39 27.73
N ALA A 24 -34.73 -28.08 26.77
CA ALA A 24 -33.85 -26.94 26.86
C ALA A 24 -34.69 -25.74 27.26
N ALA A 25 -34.43 -25.18 28.44
CA ALA A 25 -34.87 -23.84 28.72
C ALA A 25 -34.17 -22.97 27.67
N ALA A 26 -34.91 -22.47 26.68
CA ALA A 26 -34.52 -21.25 26.00
C ALA A 26 -34.25 -20.26 27.14
N THR A 27 -32.98 -19.92 27.35
CA THR A 27 -32.62 -18.98 28.40
C THR A 27 -33.36 -17.69 28.11
N ALA A 28 -34.06 -17.14 29.09
CA ALA A 28 -34.80 -15.88 28.98
C ALA A 28 -33.95 -14.69 28.43
N ASP A 29 -32.63 -14.88 28.34
CA ASP A 29 -31.60 -13.94 27.93
C ASP A 29 -31.28 -13.91 26.41
N ASP A 30 -31.86 -14.77 25.55
CA ASP A 30 -31.68 -14.68 24.07
C ASP A 30 -33.01 -14.65 23.30
N PRO A 31 -33.78 -13.54 23.41
CA PRO A 31 -35.05 -13.39 22.69
C PRO A 31 -34.88 -13.31 21.17
N THR A 32 -33.66 -13.11 20.68
CA THR A 32 -33.33 -12.89 19.26
C THR A 32 -32.82 -14.13 18.53
N GLY A 33 -32.58 -15.22 19.24
CA GLY A 33 -32.01 -16.45 18.68
C GLY A 33 -30.62 -16.26 18.09
N ILE A 34 -29.77 -15.48 18.79
CA ILE A 34 -28.36 -15.26 18.47
C ILE A 34 -27.52 -16.49 18.81
N ILE A 35 -27.87 -17.22 19.87
CA ILE A 35 -27.18 -18.42 20.31
C ILE A 35 -27.62 -19.60 19.44
N LYS A 36 -26.72 -20.05 18.55
CA LYS A 36 -26.96 -21.17 17.62
C LYS A 36 -26.99 -22.51 18.33
N LYS A 37 -26.12 -22.67 19.32
CA LYS A 37 -26.02 -23.83 20.20
C LYS A 37 -25.53 -23.40 21.58
N PRO A 38 -25.86 -24.13 22.67
CA PRO A 38 -25.48 -23.75 24.02
C PRO A 38 -23.96 -23.51 24.15
N ILE A 39 -23.59 -22.37 24.73
CA ILE A 39 -22.19 -22.07 25.08
C ILE A 39 -21.86 -22.87 26.35
N PRO A 40 -20.83 -23.75 26.33
CA PRO A 40 -20.47 -24.56 27.48
C PRO A 40 -20.07 -23.71 28.69
N ASP A 41 -20.37 -24.21 29.89
CA ASP A 41 -19.72 -23.74 31.12
C ASP A 41 -18.19 -23.76 30.96
N LYS A 42 -17.51 -22.85 31.66
CA LYS A 42 -16.06 -22.69 31.68
C LYS A 42 -15.45 -22.32 30.32
N THR A 43 -16.20 -21.68 29.42
CA THR A 43 -15.67 -21.17 28.15
C THR A 43 -14.95 -19.84 28.32
N VAL A 44 -13.66 -19.80 27.96
CA VAL A 44 -12.77 -18.65 28.13
C VAL A 44 -12.03 -18.36 26.83
N VAL A 45 -11.79 -17.10 26.52
CA VAL A 45 -11.00 -16.65 25.38
C VAL A 45 -9.75 -15.93 25.87
N PHE A 46 -8.58 -16.39 25.41
CA PHE A 46 -7.32 -15.70 25.67
C PHE A 46 -6.91 -14.91 24.43
N THR A 47 -6.65 -13.61 24.63
CA THR A 47 -6.22 -12.71 23.56
C THR A 47 -4.89 -12.03 23.92
N PHE A 48 -4.01 -11.85 22.95
CA PHE A 48 -2.67 -11.26 23.12
C PHE A 48 -2.47 -10.11 22.15
N ASP A 49 -2.16 -8.91 22.65
CA ASP A 49 -2.00 -7.71 21.83
C ASP A 49 -0.53 -7.46 21.41
N ASP A 50 -0.34 -6.44 20.56
CA ASP A 50 0.92 -5.74 20.26
C ASP A 50 2.05 -6.49 19.57
N SER A 51 1.83 -7.71 19.10
CA SER A 51 2.86 -8.48 18.38
C SER A 51 4.15 -8.72 19.19
N CYS A 52 4.11 -8.74 20.53
CA CYS A 52 5.29 -8.97 21.38
C CYS A 52 5.97 -10.31 21.05
N LEU A 53 7.30 -10.37 21.05
CA LEU A 53 8.07 -11.59 20.75
C LEU A 53 7.72 -12.75 21.70
N SER A 54 7.43 -12.43 22.96
CA SER A 54 6.98 -13.39 23.98
C SER A 54 5.69 -14.12 23.60
N ASN A 55 4.84 -13.54 22.75
CA ASN A 55 3.61 -14.18 22.29
C ASN A 55 3.91 -15.47 21.51
N ALA A 56 4.90 -15.44 20.60
CA ALA A 56 5.34 -16.62 19.87
C ALA A 56 6.31 -17.52 20.65
N THR A 57 7.10 -16.95 21.54
CA THR A 57 8.21 -17.69 22.18
C THR A 57 7.87 -18.25 23.56
N ILE A 58 6.81 -17.77 24.21
CA ILE A 58 6.40 -18.14 25.57
C ILE A 58 4.90 -18.49 25.60
N ALA A 59 4.01 -17.56 25.25
CA ALA A 59 2.57 -17.76 25.41
C ALA A 59 2.04 -18.92 24.54
N ALA A 60 2.29 -18.88 23.23
CA ALA A 60 1.80 -19.91 22.31
C ALA A 60 2.33 -21.33 22.63
N PRO A 61 3.63 -21.54 22.92
CA PRO A 61 4.12 -22.84 23.38
C PRO A 61 3.41 -23.37 24.64
N ILE A 62 3.14 -22.51 25.62
CA ILE A 62 2.41 -22.89 26.84
C ILE A 62 0.97 -23.28 26.48
N LEU A 63 0.25 -22.47 25.70
CA LEU A 63 -1.12 -22.80 25.29
C LEU A 63 -1.19 -24.12 24.53
N LYS A 64 -0.29 -24.31 23.57
CA LYS A 64 -0.20 -25.53 22.75
C LYS A 64 0.08 -26.76 23.60
N LYS A 65 1.00 -26.67 24.57
CA LYS A 65 1.30 -27.74 25.54
C LYS A 65 0.05 -28.18 26.31
N HIS A 66 -0.87 -27.27 26.59
CA HIS A 66 -2.10 -27.55 27.34
C HIS A 66 -3.32 -27.86 26.46
N GLY A 67 -3.17 -27.79 25.13
CA GLY A 67 -4.23 -28.06 24.15
C GLY A 67 -5.26 -26.93 24.08
N PHE A 68 -4.84 -25.69 24.34
CA PHE A 68 -5.69 -24.50 24.34
C PHE A 68 -5.50 -23.67 23.06
N GLY A 69 -6.59 -23.02 22.64
CA GLY A 69 -6.57 -22.00 21.59
C GLY A 69 -6.17 -20.63 22.12
N GLY A 70 -6.17 -19.64 21.23
CA GLY A 70 -5.89 -18.25 21.57
C GLY A 70 -5.85 -17.35 20.33
N THR A 71 -6.06 -16.05 20.55
CA THR A 71 -6.05 -15.03 19.49
C THR A 71 -4.90 -14.05 19.71
N PHE A 72 -4.05 -13.89 18.69
CA PHE A 72 -2.94 -12.96 18.69
C PHE A 72 -3.28 -11.78 17.78
N TYR A 73 -3.61 -10.64 18.40
CA TYR A 73 -3.92 -9.39 17.72
C TYR A 73 -2.61 -8.68 17.35
N ILE A 74 -2.36 -8.56 16.04
CA ILE A 74 -1.11 -8.04 15.50
C ILE A 74 -1.21 -6.55 15.18
N SER A 75 -0.21 -5.76 15.58
CA SER A 75 0.04 -4.41 15.07
C SER A 75 1.48 -4.31 14.55
N ASP A 76 1.76 -3.34 13.68
CA ASP A 76 3.13 -3.02 13.21
C ASP A 76 3.71 -1.75 13.89
N ALA A 77 3.24 -1.48 15.11
CA ALA A 77 3.50 -0.28 15.91
C ALA A 77 4.79 -0.36 16.73
N TYR A 78 5.14 0.74 17.41
CA TYR A 78 6.26 0.78 18.36
C TYR A 78 7.59 0.33 17.74
N GLY A 79 8.42 -0.38 18.51
CA GLY A 79 9.59 -1.05 18.02
C GLY A 79 9.33 -2.19 17.04
N PHE A 80 8.08 -2.55 16.67
CA PHE A 80 7.80 -3.74 15.84
C PHE A 80 8.66 -3.79 14.58
N ARG A 81 8.84 -2.68 13.87
CA ARG A 81 9.60 -2.65 12.61
C ARG A 81 11.11 -2.87 12.82
N GLU A 82 11.63 -2.47 13.97
CA GLU A 82 13.07 -2.28 14.20
C GLU A 82 13.66 -3.23 15.26
N ARG A 83 12.87 -3.58 16.29
CA ARG A 83 13.25 -4.33 17.51
C ARG A 83 12.68 -5.74 17.51
N LYS A 84 13.23 -6.61 16.65
CA LYS A 84 12.85 -8.04 16.60
C LYS A 84 13.34 -8.86 17.79
N ASP A 85 14.13 -8.26 18.66
CA ASP A 85 14.44 -8.76 19.99
C ASP A 85 13.27 -8.58 20.97
N TRP A 86 12.33 -7.67 20.71
CA TRP A 86 11.15 -7.41 21.55
C TRP A 86 9.82 -7.75 20.86
N TYR A 87 9.78 -7.74 19.54
CA TYR A 87 8.58 -8.01 18.73
C TYR A 87 8.77 -9.18 17.79
N MET A 88 7.65 -9.84 17.48
CA MET A 88 7.62 -10.93 16.52
C MET A 88 8.03 -10.47 15.11
N THR A 89 8.63 -11.38 14.37
CA THR A 89 8.71 -11.29 12.92
C THR A 89 7.40 -11.74 12.28
N TRP A 90 7.11 -11.27 11.07
CA TRP A 90 5.98 -11.77 10.26
C TRP A 90 5.93 -13.29 10.12
N ARG A 91 7.10 -13.91 10.11
CA ARG A 91 7.24 -15.35 10.06
C ARG A 91 6.80 -16.05 11.35
N GLN A 92 7.09 -15.48 12.51
CA GLN A 92 6.60 -16.00 13.78
C GLN A 92 5.08 -15.84 13.88
N ILE A 93 4.54 -14.72 13.40
CA ILE A 93 3.08 -14.52 13.29
C ILE A 93 2.47 -15.57 12.36
N LYS A 94 3.09 -15.86 11.22
CA LYS A 94 2.69 -16.97 10.37
C LYS A 94 2.77 -18.32 11.08
N GLY A 95 3.84 -18.58 11.83
CA GLY A 95 4.01 -19.80 12.62
C GLY A 95 2.89 -20.01 13.64
N LEU A 96 2.42 -18.93 14.28
CA LEU A 96 1.25 -18.97 15.16
C LEU A 96 -0.01 -19.40 14.40
N ALA A 97 -0.25 -18.83 13.21
CA ALA A 97 -1.39 -19.20 12.37
C ALA A 97 -1.31 -20.67 11.92
N ASP A 98 -0.12 -21.12 11.51
CA ASP A 98 0.13 -22.50 11.07
C ASP A 98 -0.04 -23.51 12.22
N ASP A 99 0.23 -23.08 13.46
CA ASP A 99 -0.02 -23.83 14.69
C ASP A 99 -1.50 -23.87 15.10
N GLY A 100 -2.38 -23.23 14.31
CA GLY A 100 -3.82 -23.24 14.52
C GLY A 100 -4.31 -22.15 15.46
N PHE A 101 -3.45 -21.22 15.91
CA PHE A 101 -3.92 -20.04 16.64
C PHE A 101 -4.63 -19.06 15.70
N GLU A 102 -5.41 -18.15 16.27
CA GLU A 102 -6.00 -17.05 15.51
C GLU A 102 -5.07 -15.86 15.44
N ILE A 103 -4.96 -15.27 14.25
CA ILE A 103 -4.35 -13.96 14.05
C ILE A 103 -5.47 -12.95 13.82
N GLY A 104 -5.56 -11.97 14.72
CA GLY A 104 -6.52 -10.88 14.67
C GLY A 104 -5.87 -9.55 14.32
N ASN A 105 -6.66 -8.57 13.91
CA ASN A 105 -6.18 -7.23 13.56
C ASN A 105 -6.06 -6.35 14.81
N HIS A 106 -4.97 -5.63 15.01
CA HIS A 106 -4.83 -4.60 16.06
C HIS A 106 -4.47 -3.22 15.50
N THR A 107 -4.92 -2.98 14.27
CA THR A 107 -4.65 -1.81 13.43
C THR A 107 -3.17 -1.60 13.10
N ARG A 108 -2.94 -0.94 11.96
CA ARG A 108 -1.60 -0.47 11.60
C ARG A 108 -1.11 0.59 12.60
N GLY A 109 0.13 0.50 13.06
CA GLY A 109 0.76 1.51 13.92
C GLY A 109 0.07 1.74 15.26
N HIS A 110 -0.84 0.85 15.68
CA HIS A 110 -1.65 1.01 16.90
C HIS A 110 -2.41 2.35 16.88
N GLY A 111 -2.86 2.76 15.69
CA GLY A 111 -3.36 4.10 15.39
C GLY A 111 -4.76 4.37 15.96
N ILE A 112 -4.89 5.51 16.65
CA ILE A 112 -6.15 6.03 17.23
C ILE A 112 -6.74 7.23 16.47
N LEU A 113 -5.87 8.04 15.85
CA LEU A 113 -6.20 9.41 15.44
C LEU A 113 -7.11 9.52 14.20
N SER A 114 -7.40 8.41 13.51
CA SER A 114 -8.26 8.39 12.31
C SER A 114 -9.41 7.38 12.43
N LEU A 115 -9.71 6.92 13.65
CA LEU A 115 -10.90 6.11 13.95
C LEU A 115 -12.17 6.97 14.02
N THR A 116 -12.19 8.16 13.42
CA THR A 116 -13.37 9.05 13.35
C THR A 116 -13.82 9.32 11.92
N ASP A 117 -13.03 8.94 10.91
CA ASP A 117 -13.40 9.01 9.49
C ASP A 117 -13.21 7.64 8.81
N GLU A 118 -14.15 7.27 7.93
CA GLU A 118 -14.16 5.94 7.30
C GLU A 118 -12.88 5.65 6.49
N GLY A 119 -12.36 6.65 5.79
CA GLY A 119 -11.16 6.50 4.95
C GLY A 119 -9.91 6.21 5.76
N GLY A 120 -9.73 6.90 6.89
CA GLY A 120 -8.67 6.64 7.84
C GLY A 120 -8.77 5.24 8.44
N PHE A 121 -9.94 4.88 8.95
CA PHE A 121 -10.16 3.57 9.56
C PHE A 121 -9.91 2.42 8.57
N GLN A 122 -10.43 2.53 7.35
CA GLN A 122 -10.20 1.57 6.27
C GLN A 122 -8.70 1.41 5.98
N ALA A 123 -7.94 2.50 5.88
CA ALA A 123 -6.50 2.45 5.63
C ALA A 123 -5.75 1.71 6.76
N TYR A 124 -6.10 1.93 8.02
CA TYR A 124 -5.48 1.26 9.16
C TYR A 124 -5.74 -0.25 9.19
N ILE A 125 -6.99 -0.65 8.94
CA ILE A 125 -7.40 -2.05 8.93
C ILE A 125 -6.80 -2.77 7.73
N TRP A 126 -7.08 -2.29 6.52
CA TRP A 126 -6.67 -2.96 5.28
C TRP A 126 -5.17 -3.02 5.10
N THR A 127 -4.42 -1.98 5.47
CA THR A 127 -2.96 -2.08 5.34
C THR A 127 -2.40 -3.21 6.21
N LEU A 128 -2.93 -3.40 7.41
CA LEU A 128 -2.47 -4.48 8.27
C LEU A 128 -2.92 -5.85 7.76
N GLU A 129 -4.14 -5.95 7.20
CA GLU A 129 -4.59 -7.16 6.50
C GLU A 129 -3.69 -7.48 5.31
N ASP A 130 -3.36 -6.49 4.48
CA ASP A 130 -2.48 -6.64 3.32
C ASP A 130 -1.08 -7.09 3.74
N LEU A 131 -0.56 -6.57 4.86
CA LEU A 131 0.71 -7.03 5.42
C LEU A 131 0.62 -8.49 5.88
N ALA A 132 -0.48 -8.91 6.50
CA ALA A 132 -0.70 -10.30 6.88
C ALA A 132 -0.76 -11.20 5.63
N ILE A 133 -1.56 -10.83 4.62
CA ILE A 133 -1.73 -11.57 3.37
C ILE A 133 -0.41 -11.66 2.60
N ALA A 134 0.35 -10.56 2.48
CA ALA A 134 1.65 -10.54 1.83
C ALA A 134 2.66 -11.48 2.51
N ASN A 135 2.50 -11.73 3.81
CA ASN A 135 3.29 -12.66 4.59
C ASN A 135 2.66 -14.06 4.72
N ARG A 136 1.66 -14.37 3.89
CA ARG A 136 0.97 -15.67 3.82
C ARG A 136 0.30 -16.07 5.14
N ILE A 137 -0.23 -15.07 5.85
CA ILE A 137 -1.10 -15.23 7.01
C ILE A 137 -2.55 -15.13 6.53
N PRO A 138 -3.47 -15.95 7.05
CA PRO A 138 -4.89 -15.83 6.71
C PRO A 138 -5.42 -14.42 6.97
N ARG A 139 -6.35 -13.98 6.13
CA ARG A 139 -7.05 -12.71 6.32
C ARG A 139 -7.67 -12.64 7.72
N THR A 140 -7.50 -11.52 8.40
CA THR A 140 -8.05 -11.33 9.75
C THR A 140 -9.57 -11.21 9.71
N THR A 141 -10.26 -11.77 10.69
CA THR A 141 -11.73 -11.69 10.79
C THR A 141 -12.19 -11.20 12.15
N THR A 142 -11.25 -10.86 13.02
CA THR A 142 -11.50 -10.25 14.33
C THR A 142 -10.57 -9.07 14.53
N LEU A 143 -11.03 -8.10 15.32
CA LEU A 143 -10.33 -6.86 15.64
C LEU A 143 -10.15 -6.74 17.15
N ALA A 144 -9.05 -6.15 17.59
CA ALA A 144 -8.93 -5.54 18.90
C ALA A 144 -8.83 -4.03 18.73
N TRP A 145 -9.70 -3.27 19.40
CA TRP A 145 -9.69 -1.81 19.33
C TRP A 145 -8.50 -1.26 20.15
N PRO A 146 -7.56 -0.51 19.53
CA PRO A 146 -6.44 0.09 20.25
C PRO A 146 -6.92 0.93 21.44
N PHE A 147 -6.30 0.72 22.60
CA PHE A 147 -6.65 1.39 23.87
C PHE A 147 -8.11 1.26 24.31
N TYR A 148 -8.86 0.26 23.80
CA TYR A 148 -10.29 0.12 24.05
C TYR A 148 -11.16 1.27 23.53
N ILE A 149 -10.66 2.04 22.56
CA ILE A 149 -11.42 3.14 21.95
C ILE A 149 -12.27 2.57 20.82
N VAL A 150 -13.53 2.24 21.15
CA VAL A 150 -14.51 1.70 20.22
C VAL A 150 -15.28 2.82 19.53
N ASN A 151 -15.41 2.74 18.20
CA ASN A 151 -16.31 3.59 17.44
C ASN A 151 -17.44 2.77 16.79
N LYS A 152 -18.65 2.94 17.34
CA LYS A 152 -19.87 2.24 16.90
C LYS A 152 -20.31 2.59 15.48
N GLU A 153 -19.94 3.75 14.95
CA GLU A 153 -20.31 4.17 13.59
C GLU A 153 -19.69 3.24 12.53
N PHE A 154 -18.61 2.51 12.88
CA PHE A 154 -17.95 1.57 11.98
C PHE A 154 -18.45 0.12 12.09
N TYR A 155 -19.42 -0.18 12.95
CA TYR A 155 -19.95 -1.54 13.03
C TYR A 155 -20.51 -2.07 11.70
N PRO A 156 -21.30 -1.29 10.93
CA PRO A 156 -21.79 -1.74 9.63
C PRO A 156 -20.64 -1.98 8.64
N LEU A 157 -19.63 -1.11 8.68
CA LEU A 157 -18.49 -1.16 7.78
C LEU A 157 -17.63 -2.41 8.03
N LEU A 158 -17.26 -2.67 9.30
CA LEU A 158 -16.54 -3.87 9.72
C LEU A 158 -17.31 -5.15 9.37
N SER A 159 -18.62 -5.16 9.61
CA SER A 159 -19.49 -6.29 9.25
C SER A 159 -19.50 -6.50 7.73
N SER A 160 -19.55 -5.43 6.93
CA SER A 160 -19.49 -5.51 5.46
C SER A 160 -18.15 -6.08 4.96
N TRP A 161 -17.08 -5.86 5.70
CA TRP A 161 -15.76 -6.43 5.43
C TRP A 161 -15.58 -7.84 6.01
N GLY A 162 -16.60 -8.42 6.63
CA GLY A 162 -16.55 -9.78 7.18
C GLY A 162 -15.84 -9.92 8.51
N TYR A 163 -15.70 -8.82 9.28
CA TYR A 163 -15.29 -8.92 10.69
C TYR A 163 -16.44 -9.47 11.52
N SER A 164 -16.13 -10.51 12.29
CA SER A 164 -17.09 -11.27 13.10
C SER A 164 -17.10 -10.81 14.55
N PHE A 165 -15.94 -10.40 15.08
CA PHE A 165 -15.80 -9.89 16.44
C PHE A 165 -14.82 -8.72 16.53
N GLY A 166 -15.04 -7.84 17.51
CA GLY A 166 -14.20 -6.69 17.83
C GLY A 166 -14.08 -6.52 19.33
N ARG A 167 -12.88 -6.59 19.93
CA ARG A 167 -12.68 -6.52 21.39
C ARG A 167 -12.52 -5.08 21.86
N GLY A 168 -13.37 -4.62 22.77
CA GLY A 168 -13.55 -3.20 23.11
C GLY A 168 -13.40 -2.79 24.59
N GLY A 169 -13.16 -3.71 25.53
CA GLY A 169 -12.78 -3.35 26.92
C GLY A 169 -13.84 -3.70 27.97
N HIS A 170 -14.15 -2.81 28.93
CA HIS A 170 -15.26 -2.92 29.91
C HIS A 170 -15.05 -3.70 31.22
N GLY A 171 -14.03 -4.55 31.37
CA GLY A 171 -13.73 -5.19 32.66
C GLY A 171 -14.83 -6.09 33.22
N ARG A 172 -15.60 -6.74 32.34
CA ARG A 172 -16.69 -7.67 32.68
C ARG A 172 -16.79 -8.81 31.67
N VAL A 173 -17.58 -9.83 32.02
CA VAL A 173 -17.88 -10.98 31.17
C VAL A 173 -18.72 -10.60 29.94
N TYR A 174 -18.45 -11.26 28.80
CA TYR A 174 -19.20 -11.12 27.55
C TYR A 174 -20.50 -11.92 27.59
N ARG A 175 -21.62 -11.28 27.24
CA ARG A 175 -22.95 -11.87 27.10
C ARG A 175 -23.39 -11.76 25.63
N PRO A 176 -23.18 -12.79 24.79
CA PRO A 176 -23.38 -12.69 23.35
C PRO A 176 -24.78 -12.28 22.87
N ALA A 177 -25.80 -12.50 23.69
CA ALA A 177 -27.17 -12.11 23.36
C ALA A 177 -27.52 -10.65 23.73
N VAL A 178 -26.62 -9.95 24.42
CA VAL A 178 -26.82 -8.57 24.92
C VAL A 178 -25.74 -7.62 24.42
N ASP A 179 -24.52 -8.11 24.29
CA ASP A 179 -23.34 -7.33 23.92
C ASP A 179 -23.09 -7.42 22.40
N HIS A 180 -22.81 -6.27 21.78
CA HIS A 180 -22.53 -6.19 20.36
C HIS A 180 -21.24 -6.97 20.03
N PRO A 181 -21.21 -7.80 18.97
CA PRO A 181 -20.05 -8.66 18.68
C PRO A 181 -18.81 -7.86 18.26
N LEU A 182 -18.96 -6.63 17.76
CA LEU A 182 -17.83 -5.75 17.43
C LEU A 182 -17.37 -4.86 18.61
N ASP A 183 -17.90 -5.12 19.79
CA ASP A 183 -17.50 -4.49 21.05
C ASP A 183 -17.61 -5.49 22.21
N VAL A 184 -16.76 -6.53 22.16
CA VAL A 184 -16.71 -7.64 23.11
C VAL A 184 -16.05 -7.19 24.42
N PRO A 185 -16.74 -7.33 25.57
CA PRO A 185 -16.18 -7.13 26.89
C PRO A 185 -15.02 -8.07 27.21
N SER A 186 -14.00 -7.54 27.87
CA SER A 186 -12.81 -8.28 28.29
C SER A 186 -12.20 -7.74 29.57
N PHE A 187 -11.47 -8.60 30.27
CA PHE A 187 -10.65 -8.26 31.44
C PHE A 187 -9.19 -8.08 31.02
N ALA A 188 -8.56 -6.97 31.40
CA ALA A 188 -7.15 -6.73 31.13
C ALA A 188 -6.26 -7.47 32.14
N VAL A 189 -5.19 -8.10 31.66
CA VAL A 189 -4.23 -8.92 32.44
C VAL A 189 -2.91 -8.16 32.71
N GLY A 190 -2.86 -6.86 32.43
CA GLY A 190 -1.65 -6.04 32.51
C GLY A 190 -1.71 -4.93 33.56
N GLY A 191 -0.69 -4.85 34.41
CA GLY A 191 -0.56 -3.98 35.59
C GLY A 191 0.14 -4.74 36.72
N VAL A 192 0.87 -4.09 37.63
CA VAL A 192 1.44 -4.69 38.86
C VAL A 192 0.36 -5.23 39.85
N GLY A 193 -0.86 -5.51 39.37
CA GLY A 193 -2.07 -5.71 40.16
C GLY A 193 -2.98 -6.87 39.78
N MET A 194 -2.88 -7.52 38.60
CA MET A 194 -3.67 -8.76 38.41
C MET A 194 -2.96 -9.94 39.06
N THR A 195 -3.47 -10.34 40.22
CA THR A 195 -3.02 -11.54 40.92
C THR A 195 -3.69 -12.79 40.36
N ILE A 196 -3.17 -13.97 40.73
CA ILE A 196 -3.82 -15.23 40.39
C ILE A 196 -5.24 -15.30 40.97
N GLU A 197 -5.50 -14.71 42.14
CA GLU A 197 -6.84 -14.63 42.73
C GLU A 197 -7.77 -13.74 41.89
N GLY A 198 -7.27 -12.62 41.37
CA GLY A 198 -8.01 -11.76 40.44
C GLY A 198 -8.38 -12.51 39.16
N PHE A 199 -7.43 -13.25 38.58
CA PHE A 199 -7.67 -14.11 37.42
C PHE A 199 -8.71 -15.20 37.72
N ILE A 200 -8.59 -15.91 38.84
CA ILE A 200 -9.54 -16.95 39.26
C ILE A 200 -10.94 -16.36 39.41
N SER A 201 -11.05 -15.21 40.06
CA SER A 201 -12.31 -14.48 40.23
C SER A 201 -12.94 -14.07 38.89
N ALA A 202 -12.12 -13.76 37.88
CA ALA A 202 -12.58 -13.48 36.53
C ALA A 202 -13.05 -14.75 35.81
N VAL A 203 -12.21 -15.79 35.70
CA VAL A 203 -12.55 -17.01 34.94
C VAL A 203 -13.70 -17.79 35.55
N GLN A 204 -13.89 -17.74 36.87
CA GLN A 204 -15.07 -18.32 37.51
C GLN A 204 -16.38 -17.70 37.03
N GLN A 205 -16.40 -16.53 36.40
CA GLN A 205 -17.61 -15.96 35.81
C GLN A 205 -17.98 -16.57 34.45
N ALA A 206 -17.16 -17.48 33.90
CA ALA A 206 -17.45 -18.21 32.67
C ALA A 206 -18.49 -19.32 32.89
N THR A 207 -19.74 -18.94 33.16
CA THR A 207 -20.88 -19.87 33.25
C THR A 207 -21.62 -20.00 31.92
N ALA A 208 -22.57 -20.92 31.80
CA ALA A 208 -23.29 -21.19 30.57
C ALA A 208 -23.91 -19.91 29.99
N GLY A 209 -23.57 -19.61 28.73
CA GLY A 209 -24.00 -18.37 28.05
C GLY A 209 -23.19 -17.10 28.39
N ARG A 210 -22.19 -17.18 29.26
CA ARG A 210 -21.29 -16.08 29.66
C ARG A 210 -19.84 -16.45 29.36
N VAL A 211 -19.17 -15.63 28.55
CA VAL A 211 -17.80 -15.90 28.07
C VAL A 211 -16.83 -14.92 28.71
N VAL A 212 -15.79 -15.44 29.36
CA VAL A 212 -14.72 -14.59 29.89
C VAL A 212 -13.69 -14.39 28.80
N VAL A 213 -13.42 -13.13 28.43
CA VAL A 213 -12.35 -12.77 27.49
C VAL A 213 -11.24 -12.07 28.26
N LEU A 214 -10.00 -12.51 28.09
CA LEU A 214 -8.84 -12.00 28.80
C LEU A 214 -7.83 -11.40 27.84
N THR A 215 -7.33 -10.21 28.20
CA THR A 215 -6.36 -9.45 27.40
C THR A 215 -4.98 -9.49 28.02
N PHE A 216 -4.08 -10.21 27.40
CA PHE A 216 -2.66 -10.18 27.66
C PHE A 216 -1.99 -9.23 26.65
N HIS A 217 -0.88 -8.59 27.03
CA HIS A 217 0.05 -7.98 26.08
C HIS A 217 1.18 -9.00 25.87
N GLY A 218 2.42 -8.66 26.18
CA GLY A 218 3.54 -9.60 26.22
C GLY A 218 3.66 -10.39 27.53
N THR A 219 4.22 -11.60 27.43
CA THR A 219 4.56 -12.52 28.54
C THR A 219 6.08 -12.78 28.62
N PRO A 220 6.93 -11.79 28.93
CA PRO A 220 6.60 -10.40 29.29
C PRO A 220 6.56 -9.45 28.08
N ASP A 221 6.03 -8.25 28.28
CA ASP A 221 6.19 -7.12 27.36
C ASP A 221 7.45 -6.34 27.76
N MET A 222 8.37 -6.18 26.79
CA MET A 222 9.66 -5.54 27.02
C MET A 222 9.63 -4.02 26.81
N GLU A 223 8.73 -3.53 25.95
CA GLU A 223 8.59 -2.09 25.71
C GLU A 223 7.64 -1.46 26.73
N HIS A 224 6.57 -2.19 27.09
CA HIS A 224 5.54 -1.73 28.04
C HIS A 224 5.44 -2.65 29.26
N ALA A 225 6.52 -2.76 30.02
CA ALA A 225 6.59 -3.64 31.20
C ALA A 225 5.45 -3.46 32.21
N ALA A 226 4.83 -2.26 32.28
CA ALA A 226 3.69 -1.99 33.15
C ALA A 226 2.45 -2.83 32.84
N VAL A 227 2.26 -3.25 31.58
CA VAL A 227 1.11 -4.07 31.14
C VAL A 227 1.51 -5.50 30.77
N GLY A 228 2.79 -5.83 30.91
CA GLY A 228 3.30 -7.18 30.70
C GLY A 228 2.87 -8.15 31.81
N THR A 229 2.79 -9.43 31.48
CA THR A 229 2.50 -10.50 32.43
C THR A 229 3.77 -11.31 32.69
N ASP A 230 4.03 -11.62 33.97
CA ASP A 230 5.13 -12.52 34.32
C ASP A 230 4.90 -13.92 33.72
N PRO A 231 5.91 -14.55 33.09
CA PRO A 231 5.73 -15.86 32.45
C PRO A 231 5.31 -16.99 33.39
N ASP A 232 5.79 -17.00 34.63
CA ASP A 232 5.42 -18.04 35.60
C ASP A 232 3.98 -17.82 36.06
N LEU A 233 3.57 -16.56 36.28
CA LEU A 233 2.18 -16.21 36.55
C LEU A 233 1.25 -16.62 35.39
N PHE A 234 1.67 -16.39 34.14
CA PHE A 234 0.90 -16.82 32.98
C PHE A 234 0.78 -18.35 32.88
N GLU A 235 1.88 -19.10 33.11
CA GLU A 235 1.83 -20.56 33.13
C GLU A 235 0.92 -21.08 34.27
N ASP A 236 0.94 -20.43 35.44
CA ASP A 236 0.04 -20.74 36.56
C ASP A 236 -1.45 -20.48 36.20
N MET A 237 -1.75 -19.41 35.48
CA MET A 237 -3.10 -19.12 34.96
C MET A 237 -3.59 -20.18 33.98
N VAL A 238 -2.74 -20.57 33.02
CA VAL A 238 -3.05 -21.63 32.03
C VAL A 238 -3.27 -22.98 32.73
N GLU A 239 -2.40 -23.32 33.68
CA GLU A 239 -2.51 -24.57 34.43
C GLU A 239 -3.73 -24.61 35.34
N TYR A 240 -4.12 -23.49 35.97
CA TYR A 240 -5.38 -23.40 36.69
C TYR A 240 -6.57 -23.70 35.79
N CYS A 241 -6.62 -23.10 34.60
CA CYS A 241 -7.65 -23.41 33.60
C CYS A 241 -7.65 -24.90 33.24
N LYS A 242 -6.47 -25.51 33.05
CA LYS A 242 -6.35 -26.92 32.71
C LYS A 242 -6.81 -27.84 33.84
N ASP A 243 -6.36 -27.60 35.07
CA ASP A 243 -6.64 -28.43 36.25
C ASP A 243 -8.14 -28.43 36.62
N ASN A 244 -8.84 -27.36 36.22
CA ASN A 244 -10.26 -27.14 36.43
C ASN A 244 -11.14 -27.35 35.18
N ASN A 245 -10.59 -27.90 34.10
CA ASN A 245 -11.31 -28.25 32.88
C ASN A 245 -12.00 -27.06 32.19
N TYR A 246 -11.35 -25.89 32.18
CA TYR A 246 -11.79 -24.76 31.36
C TYR A 246 -11.56 -25.05 29.87
N ASN A 247 -12.49 -24.58 29.05
CA ASN A 247 -12.41 -24.62 27.60
C ASN A 247 -11.85 -23.28 27.09
N VAL A 248 -10.54 -23.25 26.83
CA VAL A 248 -9.86 -22.04 26.33
C VAL A 248 -9.77 -22.07 24.81
N ILE A 249 -10.45 -21.14 24.14
CA ILE A 249 -10.61 -21.09 22.68
C ILE A 249 -10.11 -19.75 22.11
N ALA A 250 -10.00 -19.68 20.78
CA ALA A 250 -9.76 -18.41 20.09
C ALA A 250 -11.08 -17.62 19.93
N MET A 251 -10.99 -16.29 19.78
CA MET A 251 -12.12 -15.39 19.57
C MET A 251 -12.97 -15.82 18.37
N ARG A 252 -12.37 -16.15 17.21
CA ARG A 252 -13.10 -16.63 16.03
C ARG A 252 -13.95 -17.86 16.30
N ASP A 253 -13.55 -18.73 17.25
CA ASP A 253 -14.22 -20.00 17.51
C ASP A 253 -15.56 -19.77 18.25
N LEU A 254 -15.77 -18.59 18.84
CA LEU A 254 -17.08 -18.18 19.36
C LEU A 254 -18.16 -18.13 18.28
N ALA A 255 -17.76 -17.94 17.01
CA ALA A 255 -18.68 -18.03 15.88
C ALA A 255 -19.26 -19.43 15.72
N GLU A 256 -18.79 -20.47 16.41
CA GLU A 256 -19.45 -21.77 16.42
C GLU A 256 -20.77 -21.74 17.23
N TYR A 257 -20.83 -20.88 18.25
CA TYR A 257 -21.96 -20.75 19.18
C TYR A 257 -22.86 -19.56 18.86
N ILE A 258 -22.31 -18.52 18.23
CA ILE A 258 -22.97 -17.23 18.03
C ILE A 258 -23.27 -17.01 16.54
N ASP A 259 -24.50 -16.56 16.25
CA ASP A 259 -24.87 -16.01 14.95
C ASP A 259 -24.45 -14.54 14.91
N THR A 260 -23.24 -14.28 14.42
CA THR A 260 -22.63 -12.95 14.41
C THR A 260 -23.39 -11.97 13.52
N ALA A 261 -24.10 -12.44 12.49
CA ALA A 261 -24.92 -11.58 11.63
C ALA A 261 -26.19 -11.10 12.34
N LYS A 262 -26.79 -11.92 13.22
CA LYS A 262 -27.87 -11.47 14.10
C LYS A 262 -27.35 -10.60 15.22
N ALA A 263 -26.24 -10.98 15.85
CA ALA A 263 -25.64 -10.25 16.95
C ALA A 263 -25.20 -8.83 16.53
N ALA A 264 -24.78 -8.64 15.28
CA ALA A 264 -24.43 -7.33 14.71
C ALA A 264 -25.61 -6.34 14.63
N LYS A 265 -26.84 -6.76 14.99
CA LYS A 265 -28.02 -5.90 15.09
C LYS A 265 -28.34 -5.48 16.52
N LEU A 266 -27.60 -5.97 17.51
CA LEU A 266 -27.73 -5.55 18.89
C LEU A 266 -27.36 -4.06 19.05
N PRO A 267 -27.87 -3.37 20.08
CA PRO A 267 -27.37 -2.04 20.41
C PRO A 267 -25.87 -2.10 20.79
N PRO A 268 -25.15 -0.97 20.73
CA PRO A 268 -23.77 -0.90 21.22
C PRO A 268 -23.64 -1.46 22.64
N THR A 269 -22.55 -2.18 22.88
CA THR A 269 -22.24 -2.77 24.18
C THR A 269 -22.23 -1.69 25.26
N GLN A 270 -22.89 -1.97 26.38
CA GLN A 270 -22.91 -1.07 27.52
C GLN A 270 -21.66 -1.30 28.38
N GLU A 271 -20.93 -0.23 28.72
CA GLU A 271 -19.78 -0.32 29.63
C GLU A 271 -20.20 -0.93 30.97
N LYS A 272 -21.33 -0.45 31.52
CA LYS A 272 -22.02 -1.05 32.66
C LYS A 272 -23.43 -1.45 32.24
N LEU A 273 -23.78 -2.72 32.46
CA LEU A 273 -25.11 -3.23 32.17
C LEU A 273 -26.15 -2.60 33.11
N ALA A 274 -27.26 -2.12 32.55
CA ALA A 274 -28.41 -1.66 33.33
C ALA A 274 -29.01 -2.77 34.22
N ASP A 275 -28.95 -4.02 33.75
CA ASP A 275 -29.26 -5.22 34.52
C ASP A 275 -28.15 -6.28 34.31
N PRO A 276 -27.16 -6.38 35.23
CA PRO A 276 -26.08 -7.36 35.13
C PRO A 276 -26.56 -8.80 35.39
N GLY A 277 -27.80 -8.99 35.86
CA GLY A 277 -28.27 -10.25 36.41
C GLY A 277 -27.50 -10.65 37.68
N PRO A 278 -27.75 -11.86 38.21
CA PRO A 278 -27.00 -12.35 39.36
C PRO A 278 -25.52 -12.54 39.01
N GLU A 279 -24.65 -12.32 39.98
CA GLU A 279 -23.25 -12.71 39.89
C GLU A 279 -23.19 -14.24 39.92
N LEU A 280 -22.88 -14.84 38.77
CA LEU A 280 -22.77 -16.28 38.63
C LEU A 280 -21.29 -16.66 38.64
N ARG A 281 -20.97 -17.64 39.47
CA ARG A 281 -19.63 -18.22 39.54
C ARG A 281 -19.73 -19.73 39.36
N VAL A 282 -18.80 -20.28 38.59
CA VAL A 282 -18.63 -21.71 38.46
C VAL A 282 -18.27 -22.29 39.83
N LYS A 283 -18.94 -23.37 40.21
CA LYS A 283 -18.74 -24.07 41.48
C LYS A 283 -17.72 -25.21 41.27
N ASP A 284 -17.15 -25.67 42.36
CA ASP A 284 -16.32 -26.89 42.42
C ASP A 284 -14.95 -26.82 41.69
N ASP A 285 -14.43 -25.62 41.46
CA ASP A 285 -13.03 -25.47 41.08
C ASP A 285 -12.11 -25.91 42.23
N LYS A 286 -11.09 -26.70 41.89
CA LYS A 286 -9.98 -27.05 42.76
C LYS A 286 -9.25 -25.77 43.20
N PRO A 287 -8.86 -25.67 44.49
CA PRO A 287 -8.05 -24.56 44.97
C PRO A 287 -6.77 -24.41 44.15
N PHE A 288 -6.36 -23.17 43.88
CA PHE A 288 -5.07 -22.91 43.27
C PHE A 288 -3.94 -23.30 44.22
N VAL A 289 -2.98 -24.07 43.69
CA VAL A 289 -1.76 -24.43 44.39
C VAL A 289 -0.59 -23.94 43.54
N ARG A 290 0.12 -22.92 44.02
CA ARG A 290 1.27 -22.36 43.31
C ARG A 290 2.34 -23.45 43.13
N ARG A 291 2.76 -23.68 41.89
CA ARG A 291 3.81 -24.66 41.59
C ARG A 291 5.17 -23.99 41.82
N GLN A 292 6.04 -24.61 42.61
CA GLN A 292 7.42 -24.14 42.74
C GLN A 292 8.18 -24.45 41.45
N ARG A 293 8.48 -23.42 40.66
CA ARG A 293 9.33 -23.51 39.47
C ARG A 293 10.74 -23.03 39.86
N PRO A 294 11.82 -23.71 39.44
CA PRO A 294 13.15 -23.11 39.52
C PRO A 294 13.13 -21.80 38.74
N SER A 295 13.71 -20.73 39.28
CA SER A 295 13.81 -19.43 38.60
C SER A 295 14.37 -19.66 37.20
N ARG A 296 13.47 -19.64 36.20
CA ARG A 296 13.87 -19.55 34.81
C ARG A 296 14.28 -18.09 34.69
N GLY A 297 15.58 -17.81 34.71
CA GLY A 297 16.06 -16.56 34.16
C GLY A 297 15.63 -16.59 32.70
N TYR A 298 14.45 -16.05 32.38
CA TYR A 298 13.85 -16.05 31.05
C TYR A 298 14.75 -15.18 30.15
N ARG A 299 15.87 -15.76 29.72
CA ARG A 299 16.72 -15.27 28.64
C ARG A 299 16.13 -15.88 27.38
N PHE A 300 15.74 -15.02 26.45
CA PHE A 300 15.18 -15.40 25.17
C PHE A 300 16.03 -16.50 24.49
N PRO A 301 15.40 -17.52 23.87
CA PRO A 301 16.12 -18.55 23.14
C PRO A 301 17.02 -17.91 22.08
N ILE A 302 18.31 -18.27 22.11
CA ILE A 302 19.34 -17.67 21.25
C ILE A 302 19.25 -18.13 19.77
N GLU A 303 18.23 -18.94 19.44
CA GLU A 303 18.03 -19.61 18.17
C GLU A 303 16.59 -19.40 17.62
N LEU A 304 16.43 -18.55 16.58
CA LEU A 304 15.66 -18.88 15.35
C LEU A 304 14.11 -18.95 15.37
N THR A 305 13.35 -18.77 14.27
CA THR A 305 13.28 -19.70 13.11
C THR A 305 12.37 -19.19 11.96
N ALA A 306 12.92 -18.58 10.90
CA ALA A 306 12.97 -19.42 9.70
C ALA A 306 14.32 -20.05 9.78
N ALA A 307 14.43 -21.16 9.10
CA ALA A 307 15.64 -21.54 8.44
C ALA A 307 16.26 -20.31 7.72
N TRP A 308 17.30 -19.71 8.32
CA TRP A 308 18.13 -18.72 7.64
C TRP A 308 18.58 -19.35 6.33
N THR A 309 18.36 -18.64 5.22
CA THR A 309 18.79 -19.03 3.89
C THR A 309 20.16 -18.46 3.55
N CYS A 310 20.73 -17.66 4.46
CA CYS A 310 21.98 -16.96 4.27
C CYS A 310 23.14 -17.97 4.37
N LYS A 311 23.86 -18.14 3.26
CA LYS A 311 24.95 -19.10 3.09
C LYS A 311 26.31 -18.40 3.04
N GLU A 312 26.43 -17.24 3.69
CA GLU A 312 27.53 -16.33 3.46
C GLU A 312 28.67 -16.51 4.46
N ILE A 313 29.90 -16.39 3.97
CA ILE A 313 31.09 -16.13 4.79
C ILE A 313 31.19 -14.62 4.96
N TYR A 314 30.90 -14.11 6.16
CA TYR A 314 30.98 -12.68 6.47
C TYR A 314 32.42 -12.22 6.57
N ARG A 315 33.27 -12.97 7.27
CA ARG A 315 34.71 -12.69 7.32
C ARG A 315 35.49 -13.97 7.20
N LEU A 316 36.55 -13.92 6.41
CA LEU A 316 37.59 -14.94 6.42
C LEU A 316 38.87 -14.30 6.91
N ARG A 317 39.42 -14.81 8.02
CA ARG A 317 40.60 -14.27 8.68
C ARG A 317 41.59 -15.36 9.10
N LEU A 318 42.84 -14.95 9.29
CA LEU A 318 43.78 -15.67 10.15
C LEU A 318 43.62 -15.24 11.61
N PRO A 319 43.99 -16.08 12.59
CA PRO A 319 44.00 -15.73 14.00
C PRO A 319 44.68 -14.39 14.31
N ASP A 320 45.70 -14.01 13.52
CA ASP A 320 46.54 -12.84 13.78
C ASP A 320 46.50 -11.73 12.70
N SER A 321 45.36 -11.53 12.00
CA SER A 321 44.96 -10.29 11.27
C SER A 321 44.99 -10.23 9.73
N VAL A 322 45.19 -11.33 9.01
CA VAL A 322 45.06 -11.31 7.53
C VAL A 322 43.61 -11.55 7.14
N TYR A 323 42.96 -10.56 6.53
CA TYR A 323 41.62 -10.69 5.95
C TYR A 323 41.70 -11.16 4.50
N ALA A 324 40.78 -12.02 4.07
CA ALA A 324 40.71 -12.47 2.68
C ALA A 324 40.16 -11.40 1.74
N ALA A 325 40.63 -11.44 0.50
CA ALA A 325 40.02 -10.79 -0.64
C ALA A 325 38.75 -11.58 -1.02
N VAL A 326 37.60 -10.92 -1.14
CA VAL A 326 36.29 -11.56 -1.30
C VAL A 326 35.74 -11.30 -2.69
N ASN A 327 35.98 -12.20 -3.65
CA ASN A 327 35.45 -12.05 -5.00
C ASN A 327 34.32 -13.07 -5.27
N GLY A 328 33.09 -12.67 -4.97
CA GLY A 328 31.92 -13.53 -5.14
C GLY A 328 32.03 -14.80 -4.30
N ALA A 329 32.12 -15.97 -4.95
CA ALA A 329 32.31 -17.27 -4.27
C ALA A 329 33.80 -17.62 -4.04
N THR A 330 34.75 -16.83 -4.54
CA THR A 330 36.18 -17.10 -4.38
C THR A 330 36.77 -16.20 -3.32
N LEU A 331 37.38 -16.79 -2.29
CA LEU A 331 38.05 -16.08 -1.21
C LEU A 331 39.57 -16.32 -1.30
N THR A 332 40.36 -15.24 -1.34
CA THR A 332 41.83 -15.34 -1.46
C THR A 332 42.51 -14.80 -0.21
N LEU A 333 43.30 -15.64 0.46
CA LEU A 333 44.14 -15.27 1.59
C LEU A 333 45.56 -15.01 1.11
N PHE A 334 46.03 -13.78 1.30
CA PHE A 334 47.39 -13.37 0.91
C PHE A 334 48.32 -13.41 2.11
N VAL A 335 49.28 -14.34 2.10
CA VAL A 335 50.12 -14.65 3.26
C VAL A 335 51.61 -14.44 2.93
N PRO A 336 52.47 -14.18 3.93
CA PRO A 336 53.92 -14.14 3.71
C PRO A 336 54.45 -15.38 2.99
N GLU A 337 55.51 -15.26 2.16
CA GLU A 337 56.10 -16.41 1.44
C GLU A 337 56.54 -17.55 2.36
N SER A 338 56.99 -17.21 3.56
CA SER A 338 57.41 -18.13 4.62
C SER A 338 56.26 -18.94 5.24
N THR A 339 55.00 -18.60 4.95
CA THR A 339 53.84 -19.26 5.54
C THR A 339 53.76 -20.72 5.09
N ASP A 340 53.63 -21.66 6.02
CA ASP A 340 53.33 -23.04 5.68
C ASP A 340 51.85 -23.17 5.28
N VAL A 341 51.60 -23.50 4.01
CA VAL A 341 50.25 -23.64 3.46
C VAL A 341 49.76 -25.10 3.43
N LYS A 342 50.60 -26.08 3.82
CA LYS A 342 50.23 -27.51 3.78
C LYS A 342 49.35 -27.93 4.95
N ALA A 343 49.35 -27.18 6.04
CA ALA A 343 48.54 -27.41 7.24
C ALA A 343 47.88 -26.10 7.71
N PHE A 344 47.27 -25.37 6.78
CA PHE A 344 46.76 -24.03 7.01
C PHE A 344 45.29 -24.05 7.49
N ALA A 345 44.97 -23.28 8.53
CA ALA A 345 43.68 -23.35 9.24
C ALA A 345 42.98 -21.98 9.30
N PRO A 346 42.31 -21.55 8.22
CA PRO A 346 41.65 -20.25 8.18
C PRO A 346 40.34 -20.25 8.98
N ALA A 347 40.02 -19.12 9.62
CA ALA A 347 38.82 -18.95 10.43
C ALA A 347 37.75 -18.12 9.68
N PHE A 348 36.52 -18.60 9.68
CA PHE A 348 35.34 -17.93 9.14
C PHE A 348 34.46 -17.36 10.26
N GLU A 349 33.90 -16.18 10.02
CA GLU A 349 32.64 -15.73 10.62
C GLU A 349 31.55 -16.03 9.60
N LEU A 350 30.59 -16.89 9.95
CA LEU A 350 29.50 -17.32 9.07
C LEU A 350 28.22 -16.53 9.35
N ALA A 351 27.32 -16.55 8.37
CA ALA A 351 25.93 -16.23 8.59
C ALA A 351 25.34 -16.96 9.80
N ARG A 352 24.46 -16.27 10.54
CA ARG A 352 23.85 -16.84 11.75
C ARG A 352 23.19 -18.16 11.38
N PHE A 353 23.55 -19.23 12.09
CA PHE A 353 23.06 -20.61 11.90
C PHE A 353 23.51 -21.33 10.64
N ALA A 354 24.37 -20.71 9.83
CA ALA A 354 25.05 -21.42 8.77
C ALA A 354 26.19 -22.28 9.34
N THR A 355 26.44 -23.41 8.69
CA THR A 355 27.56 -24.30 8.98
C THR A 355 28.46 -24.38 7.77
N ALA A 356 29.76 -24.62 7.98
CA ALA A 356 30.73 -24.81 6.91
C ALA A 356 31.23 -26.25 6.90
N ASN A 357 31.37 -26.83 5.71
CA ASN A 357 32.07 -28.08 5.50
C ASN A 357 33.28 -27.87 4.56
N PRO A 358 34.52 -28.05 5.03
CA PRO A 358 34.89 -28.39 6.41
C PRO A 358 34.71 -27.20 7.38
N PRO A 359 34.67 -27.45 8.70
CA PRO A 359 34.45 -26.40 9.70
C PRO A 359 35.51 -25.29 9.68
N SER A 360 35.13 -24.13 10.20
CA SER A 360 36.04 -23.01 10.49
C SER A 360 37.25 -23.46 11.30
N GLY A 361 38.45 -23.05 10.90
CA GLY A 361 39.70 -23.42 11.57
C GLY A 361 40.21 -24.83 11.24
N THR A 362 39.62 -25.54 10.27
CA THR A 362 40.14 -26.85 9.85
C THR A 362 41.44 -26.69 9.06
N ALA A 363 42.50 -27.37 9.50
CA ALA A 363 43.78 -27.41 8.79
C ALA A 363 43.65 -28.18 7.47
N ARG A 364 44.09 -27.57 6.36
CA ARG A 364 44.09 -28.19 5.02
C ARG A 364 45.34 -27.83 4.25
N ASP A 365 45.58 -28.58 3.17
CA ASP A 365 46.64 -28.29 2.21
C ASP A 365 46.16 -27.28 1.15
N PHE A 366 46.55 -26.03 1.31
CA PHE A 366 46.25 -24.93 0.38
C PHE A 366 47.32 -24.75 -0.71
N THR A 367 48.15 -25.77 -0.99
CA THR A 367 48.95 -25.80 -2.24
C THR A 367 48.07 -25.80 -3.50
N LYS A 368 46.77 -26.09 -3.34
CA LYS A 368 45.70 -25.91 -4.33
C LYS A 368 44.47 -25.27 -3.66
N PRO A 369 43.60 -24.58 -4.41
CA PRO A 369 42.34 -24.05 -3.87
C PRO A 369 41.49 -25.14 -3.21
N GLN A 370 40.86 -24.80 -2.08
CA GLN A 370 40.02 -25.69 -1.29
C GLN A 370 38.57 -25.21 -1.30
N THR A 371 37.62 -26.13 -1.50
CA THR A 371 36.20 -25.81 -1.43
C THR A 371 35.66 -25.91 -0.01
N TYR A 372 34.85 -24.94 0.38
CA TYR A 372 34.06 -24.88 1.59
C TYR A 372 32.58 -24.74 1.23
N THR A 373 31.78 -25.73 1.59
CA THR A 373 30.33 -25.69 1.37
C THR A 373 29.68 -25.07 2.60
N ILE A 374 29.06 -23.90 2.43
CA ILE A 374 28.27 -23.26 3.47
C ILE A 374 26.83 -23.75 3.34
N THR A 375 26.34 -24.40 4.39
CA THR A 375 24.97 -24.88 4.49
C THR A 375 24.23 -23.93 5.41
N ALA A 376 23.24 -23.24 4.87
CA ALA A 376 22.37 -22.41 5.68
C ALA A 376 21.37 -23.30 6.44
N GLN A 377 20.65 -22.70 7.38
CA GLN A 377 19.75 -23.46 8.24
C GLN A 377 18.61 -24.12 7.44
N ASP A 378 18.24 -23.57 6.28
CA ASP A 378 17.24 -24.15 5.35
C ASP A 378 17.76 -25.31 4.52
N GLN A 379 18.98 -25.78 4.82
CA GLN A 379 19.71 -26.83 4.11
C GLN A 379 20.14 -26.44 2.70
N SER A 380 19.84 -25.22 2.25
CA SER A 380 20.41 -24.76 1.00
C SER A 380 21.91 -24.53 1.17
N THR A 381 22.67 -24.78 0.10
CA THR A 381 24.13 -24.71 0.14
C THR A 381 24.70 -23.69 -0.83
N ARG A 382 25.89 -23.17 -0.53
CA ARG A 382 26.73 -22.39 -1.43
C ARG A 382 28.18 -22.82 -1.25
N ASP A 383 28.86 -23.11 -2.35
CA ASP A 383 30.28 -23.41 -2.34
C ASP A 383 31.11 -22.13 -2.41
N TYR A 384 32.15 -22.06 -1.57
CA TYR A 384 33.20 -21.07 -1.64
C TYR A 384 34.52 -21.74 -1.97
N ILE A 385 35.27 -21.17 -2.91
CA ILE A 385 36.62 -21.59 -3.23
C ILE A 385 37.58 -20.71 -2.43
N VAL A 386 38.20 -21.28 -1.40
CA VAL A 386 39.22 -20.61 -0.61
C VAL A 386 40.60 -20.97 -1.15
N GLN A 387 41.36 -19.96 -1.55
CA GLN A 387 42.73 -20.14 -2.04
C GLN A 387 43.70 -19.31 -1.20
N VAL A 388 44.93 -19.81 -1.05
CA VAL A 388 46.00 -19.11 -0.35
C VAL A 388 47.07 -18.75 -1.36
N VAL A 389 47.42 -17.47 -1.40
CA VAL A 389 48.47 -16.94 -2.26
C VAL A 389 49.60 -16.43 -1.38
N LYS A 390 50.80 -16.96 -1.62
CA LYS A 390 52.03 -16.49 -1.00
C LYS A 390 52.49 -15.21 -1.69
N THR A 391 52.89 -14.22 -0.90
CA THR A 391 53.35 -12.92 -1.39
C THR A 391 54.50 -12.37 -0.54
N ALA A 392 55.45 -11.73 -1.21
CA ALA A 392 56.55 -11.00 -0.60
C ALA A 392 56.21 -9.52 -0.31
N ALA A 393 55.14 -8.98 -0.90
CA ALA A 393 54.78 -7.57 -0.83
C ALA A 393 53.42 -7.37 -0.12
N PRO A 394 53.25 -6.29 0.66
CA PRO A 394 51.97 -5.97 1.25
C PRO A 394 50.95 -5.62 0.17
N MET A 395 49.82 -6.30 0.16
CA MET A 395 48.74 -6.12 -0.82
C MET A 395 47.43 -5.73 -0.14
N HIS A 396 47.23 -6.16 1.11
CA HIS A 396 46.06 -5.83 1.90
C HIS A 396 46.43 -4.87 3.00
N PHE A 397 45.66 -3.79 3.09
CA PHE A 397 45.84 -2.76 4.09
C PHE A 397 44.54 -2.69 4.89
N THR A 398 44.63 -2.94 6.20
CA THR A 398 43.49 -2.87 7.13
C THR A 398 43.60 -1.60 7.94
N TRP A 399 42.56 -0.78 7.89
CA TRP A 399 42.47 0.46 8.66
C TRP A 399 42.46 0.11 10.15
N ALA A 400 43.49 0.52 10.89
CA ALA A 400 43.69 0.17 12.29
C ALA A 400 43.12 1.23 13.26
N SER A 401 42.71 2.39 12.75
CA SER A 401 42.26 3.53 13.54
C SER A 401 40.74 3.61 13.66
N THR A 402 40.25 4.11 14.79
CA THR A 402 38.82 4.41 15.00
C THR A 402 38.46 5.86 14.65
N ASN A 403 39.46 6.70 14.34
CA ASN A 403 39.31 8.13 14.08
C ASN A 403 39.55 8.46 12.60
N ALA A 404 39.26 9.71 12.22
CA ALA A 404 39.63 10.24 10.91
C ALA A 404 41.15 10.23 10.70
N GLY A 405 41.60 10.10 9.45
CA GLY A 405 43.02 9.99 9.13
C GLY A 405 43.34 10.15 7.64
N LYS A 406 44.62 10.12 7.32
CA LYS A 406 45.11 10.24 5.94
C LYS A 406 45.39 8.86 5.35
N LEU A 407 45.05 8.66 4.08
CA LEU A 407 45.28 7.38 3.38
C LEU A 407 46.76 7.03 3.29
N ASP A 408 47.63 8.03 3.20
CA ASP A 408 49.08 7.85 3.05
C ASP A 408 49.84 7.76 4.40
N ASP A 409 49.12 7.83 5.54
CA ASP A 409 49.72 7.71 6.86
C ASP A 409 49.88 6.23 7.26
N ALA A 410 51.13 5.75 7.30
CA ALA A 410 51.47 4.38 7.63
C ALA A 410 51.00 3.94 9.03
N ALA A 411 50.83 4.87 9.97
CA ALA A 411 50.34 4.56 11.32
C ALA A 411 48.86 4.15 11.34
N GLN A 412 48.09 4.49 10.29
CA GLN A 412 46.66 4.16 10.19
C GLN A 412 46.41 2.75 9.64
N TRP A 413 47.43 2.05 9.15
CA TRP A 413 47.29 0.80 8.41
C TRP A 413 48.06 -0.35 9.05
N LYS A 414 47.43 -1.54 9.05
CA LYS A 414 48.08 -2.82 9.28
C LYS A 414 48.06 -3.66 8.00
N THR A 415 49.20 -4.17 7.57
CA THR A 415 49.28 -4.98 6.35
C THR A 415 48.95 -6.46 6.59
N ASN A 416 48.72 -7.23 5.53
CA ASN A 416 48.66 -8.71 5.61
C ASN A 416 49.98 -9.37 6.04
N LEU A 417 51.09 -8.63 6.07
CA LEU A 417 52.37 -9.12 6.58
C LEU A 417 52.55 -8.80 8.08
N GLY A 418 51.54 -8.20 8.73
CA GLY A 418 51.54 -7.87 10.15
C GLY A 418 52.25 -6.56 10.51
N THR A 419 52.85 -5.88 9.53
CA THR A 419 53.59 -4.61 9.72
C THR A 419 52.68 -3.38 9.55
N ALA A 420 53.04 -2.27 10.19
CA ALA A 420 52.43 -0.97 9.95
C ALA A 420 53.03 -0.32 8.70
N ALA A 421 52.25 -0.19 7.64
CA ALA A 421 52.67 0.44 6.39
C ALA A 421 51.45 0.93 5.60
N ALA A 422 51.56 2.12 5.00
CA ALA A 422 50.58 2.63 4.06
C ALA A 422 50.72 1.95 2.69
N PRO A 423 49.66 1.93 1.87
CA PRO A 423 49.78 1.59 0.46
C PRO A 423 50.85 2.44 -0.24
N ALA A 424 51.53 1.89 -1.25
CA ALA A 424 52.48 2.64 -2.05
C ALA A 424 51.83 3.91 -2.64
N GLY A 425 52.57 5.01 -2.76
CA GLY A 425 52.05 6.26 -3.35
C GLY A 425 51.47 5.99 -4.75
N GLY A 426 50.16 6.20 -4.90
CA GLY A 426 49.41 5.91 -6.13
C GLY A 426 48.81 4.50 -6.26
N GLY A 427 49.04 3.61 -5.29
CA GLY A 427 48.46 2.26 -5.27
C GLY A 427 48.88 1.37 -6.45
N ASN A 428 48.26 0.19 -6.57
CA ASN A 428 48.41 -0.68 -7.74
C ASN A 428 47.17 -1.57 -7.92
N SER A 429 47.07 -2.25 -9.07
CA SER A 429 45.93 -3.11 -9.43
C SER A 429 45.70 -4.31 -8.53
N ASP A 430 46.59 -4.59 -7.58
CA ASP A 430 46.44 -5.66 -6.59
C ASP A 430 46.18 -5.13 -5.17
N THR A 431 46.10 -3.81 -5.00
CA THR A 431 45.88 -3.16 -3.71
C THR A 431 44.45 -3.40 -3.22
N ILE A 432 44.33 -3.79 -1.94
CA ILE A 432 43.05 -4.08 -1.27
C ILE A 432 42.99 -3.28 0.03
N LEU A 433 41.97 -2.43 0.14
CA LEU A 433 41.73 -1.59 1.32
C LEU A 433 40.59 -2.18 2.15
N ASN A 434 40.82 -2.38 3.45
CA ASN A 434 39.87 -2.99 4.37
C ASN A 434 39.52 -2.03 5.52
N PHE A 435 38.25 -1.65 5.61
CA PHE A 435 37.68 -0.80 6.65
C PHE A 435 36.75 -1.62 7.55
N TYR A 436 37.33 -2.51 8.33
CA TYR A 436 36.60 -3.37 9.27
C TYR A 436 36.56 -2.84 10.70
N THR A 437 37.41 -1.85 11.02
CA THR A 437 37.47 -1.26 12.35
C THR A 437 36.18 -0.50 12.61
N GLN A 438 35.50 -0.85 13.70
CA GLN A 438 34.23 -0.24 14.05
C GLN A 438 34.42 1.23 14.41
N GLY A 439 33.66 2.11 13.77
CA GLY A 439 33.73 3.55 14.00
C GLY A 439 33.04 4.36 12.90
N LYS A 440 32.99 5.68 13.08
CA LYS A 440 32.60 6.64 12.05
C LYS A 440 33.79 7.56 11.79
N TYR A 441 34.37 7.47 10.60
CA TYR A 441 35.60 8.19 10.29
C TYR A 441 35.67 8.65 8.82
N GLU A 442 36.39 9.75 8.64
CA GLU A 442 36.73 10.32 7.34
C GLU A 442 38.18 9.99 7.00
N VAL A 443 38.41 9.53 5.77
CA VAL A 443 39.73 9.18 5.25
C VAL A 443 40.02 10.09 4.07
N THR A 444 41.10 10.86 4.15
CA THR A 444 41.48 11.83 3.12
C THR A 444 42.77 11.45 2.41
N ARG A 445 42.85 11.77 1.12
CA ARG A 445 44.09 11.74 0.33
C ARG A 445 44.26 13.06 -0.42
N GLU A 446 45.31 13.80 -0.04
CA GLU A 446 45.56 15.14 -0.61
C GLU A 446 46.32 15.10 -1.94
N ALA A 447 46.97 13.98 -2.26
CA ALA A 447 47.72 13.87 -3.51
C ALA A 447 46.78 13.86 -4.72
N THR A 448 47.20 14.56 -5.78
CA THR A 448 46.41 14.84 -6.99
C THR A 448 46.54 13.76 -8.07
N ASP A 449 47.54 12.90 -7.95
CA ASP A 449 47.71 11.72 -8.79
C ASP A 449 46.66 10.66 -8.45
N ASP A 450 46.41 9.74 -9.37
CA ASP A 450 45.44 8.67 -9.15
C ASP A 450 45.91 7.65 -8.12
N PHE A 451 44.96 6.94 -7.51
CA PHE A 451 45.21 5.81 -6.63
C PHE A 451 44.58 4.54 -7.20
N VAL A 452 45.41 3.60 -7.66
CA VAL A 452 44.97 2.34 -8.26
C VAL A 452 44.70 1.29 -7.19
N LEU A 453 43.57 0.60 -7.28
CA LEU A 453 43.21 -0.51 -6.39
C LEU A 453 42.37 -1.57 -7.10
N ASN A 454 42.35 -2.78 -6.52
CA ASN A 454 41.40 -3.83 -6.93
C ASN A 454 40.13 -3.77 -6.08
N GLN A 455 40.27 -3.68 -4.75
CA GLN A 455 39.13 -3.92 -3.85
C GLN A 455 39.07 -2.92 -2.71
N LEU A 456 37.82 -2.62 -2.34
CA LEU A 456 37.49 -1.85 -1.16
C LEU A 456 36.46 -2.61 -0.33
N ASN A 457 36.89 -3.10 0.83
CA ASN A 457 36.09 -3.89 1.74
C ASN A 457 35.68 -3.04 2.95
N ILE A 458 34.40 -3.13 3.34
CA ILE A 458 33.82 -2.28 4.38
C ILE A 458 32.98 -3.14 5.32
N GLY A 459 33.28 -3.06 6.62
CA GLY A 459 32.52 -3.71 7.69
C GLY A 459 31.47 -2.79 8.30
N SER A 460 31.14 -2.99 9.57
CA SER A 460 30.13 -2.23 10.34
C SER A 460 30.54 -0.79 10.71
N SER A 461 31.27 -0.12 9.83
CA SER A 461 31.78 1.25 10.00
C SER A 461 31.01 2.23 9.12
N ALA A 462 30.93 3.50 9.55
CA ALA A 462 30.54 4.60 8.67
C ALA A 462 31.80 5.24 8.07
N LEU A 463 32.02 5.06 6.76
CA LEU A 463 33.22 5.51 6.04
C LEU A 463 32.87 6.70 5.14
N THR A 464 33.61 7.79 5.25
CA THR A 464 33.68 8.81 4.20
C THR A 464 35.08 8.84 3.60
N LEU A 465 35.21 8.61 2.29
CA LEU A 465 36.49 8.61 1.58
C LEU A 465 36.58 9.80 0.62
N ILE A 466 37.63 10.61 0.77
CA ILE A 466 37.88 11.84 0.01
C ILE A 466 39.27 11.74 -0.62
N SER A 467 39.39 12.05 -1.91
CA SER A 467 40.67 12.07 -2.62
C SER A 467 40.66 13.16 -3.69
N GLN A 468 41.79 13.87 -3.85
CA GLN A 468 41.96 14.84 -4.94
C GLN A 468 42.14 14.13 -6.30
N GLY A 469 42.93 13.06 -6.35
CA GLY A 469 43.03 12.17 -7.51
C GLY A 469 41.95 11.08 -7.54
N ALA A 470 41.79 10.38 -8.67
CA ALA A 470 40.76 9.35 -8.81
C ALA A 470 41.16 8.04 -8.11
N LEU A 471 40.18 7.32 -7.57
CA LEU A 471 40.31 5.92 -7.21
C LEU A 471 40.08 5.07 -8.46
N VAL A 472 41.13 4.38 -8.92
CA VAL A 472 41.15 3.65 -10.18
C VAL A 472 40.96 2.16 -9.91
N PHE A 473 39.76 1.67 -10.18
CA PHE A 473 39.40 0.27 -10.03
C PHE A 473 39.86 -0.52 -11.25
N ALA A 474 40.92 -1.31 -11.07
CA ALA A 474 41.57 -2.06 -12.14
C ALA A 474 41.57 -3.58 -11.86
N LYS A 475 41.57 -4.38 -12.93
CA LYS A 475 41.75 -5.82 -12.85
C LYS A 475 43.12 -6.15 -12.28
N SER A 476 43.18 -7.05 -11.29
CA SER A 476 44.42 -7.52 -10.70
C SER A 476 45.34 -8.11 -11.77
N LYS A 477 46.59 -7.63 -11.82
CA LYS A 477 47.61 -8.15 -12.72
C LYS A 477 48.10 -9.51 -12.24
N SER A 478 48.20 -9.69 -10.92
CA SER A 478 48.77 -10.89 -10.33
C SER A 478 47.77 -12.06 -10.28
N HIS A 479 46.46 -11.79 -10.21
CA HIS A 479 45.43 -12.82 -9.99
C HIS A 479 44.25 -12.75 -10.96
N GLY A 480 44.20 -11.74 -11.84
CA GLY A 480 43.14 -11.62 -12.84
C GLY A 480 41.75 -11.32 -12.27
N THR A 481 41.64 -10.99 -10.99
CA THR A 481 40.36 -10.67 -10.34
C THR A 481 39.85 -9.30 -10.78
N LEU A 482 38.55 -9.23 -11.08
CA LEU A 482 37.87 -7.97 -11.37
C LEU A 482 37.74 -7.13 -10.10
N PRO A 483 37.77 -5.79 -10.24
CA PRO A 483 37.65 -4.91 -9.09
C PRO A 483 36.25 -4.92 -8.47
N TYR A 484 36.16 -4.72 -7.15
CA TYR A 484 34.87 -4.70 -6.47
C TYR A 484 34.86 -3.87 -5.15
N ILE A 485 33.67 -3.42 -4.74
CA ILE A 485 33.36 -2.98 -3.37
C ILE A 485 32.51 -4.04 -2.69
N ASN A 486 32.89 -4.45 -1.48
CA ASN A 486 32.09 -5.31 -0.62
C ASN A 486 31.73 -4.53 0.65
N SER A 487 30.44 -4.41 0.91
CA SER A 487 29.91 -3.73 2.10
C SER A 487 29.13 -4.70 2.97
N GLN A 488 29.37 -4.65 4.28
CA GLN A 488 28.80 -5.58 5.24
C GLN A 488 28.32 -4.88 6.52
N ASN A 489 27.22 -5.38 7.08
CA ASN A 489 26.74 -5.12 8.44
C ASN A 489 26.34 -3.66 8.72
N ARG A 490 25.31 -3.15 8.03
CA ARG A 490 24.68 -1.82 8.24
C ARG A 490 25.65 -0.63 8.11
N ALA A 491 26.65 -0.77 7.24
CA ALA A 491 27.58 0.30 6.89
C ALA A 491 26.89 1.47 6.17
N GLU A 492 27.28 2.70 6.51
CA GLU A 492 27.01 3.89 5.68
C GLU A 492 28.30 4.31 5.01
N VAL A 493 28.35 4.23 3.69
CA VAL A 493 29.58 4.43 2.90
C VAL A 493 29.40 5.60 1.98
N THR A 494 30.27 6.60 2.07
CA THR A 494 30.29 7.73 1.13
C THR A 494 31.66 7.85 0.48
N ILE A 495 31.74 7.66 -0.84
CA ILE A 495 32.98 7.84 -1.60
C ILE A 495 32.87 9.12 -2.42
N LYS A 496 33.44 10.22 -1.89
CA LYS A 496 33.46 11.52 -2.55
C LYS A 496 34.54 11.63 -3.64
N ALA A 497 35.54 10.76 -3.58
CA ALA A 497 36.60 10.69 -4.58
C ALA A 497 36.04 10.40 -5.99
N PRO A 498 36.63 10.97 -7.06
CA PRO A 498 36.36 10.51 -8.42
C PRO A 498 36.71 9.03 -8.57
N LEU A 499 35.93 8.29 -9.34
CA LEU A 499 36.16 6.89 -9.66
C LEU A 499 36.54 6.73 -11.13
N ARG A 500 37.53 5.89 -11.43
CA ARG A 500 37.80 5.42 -12.79
C ARG A 500 37.70 3.90 -12.85
N LEU A 501 36.89 3.39 -13.77
CA LEU A 501 36.67 1.96 -14.00
C LEU A 501 37.54 1.51 -15.18
N ASP A 502 38.74 0.98 -14.90
CA ASP A 502 39.62 0.42 -15.93
C ASP A 502 39.28 -1.06 -16.25
N ALA A 503 38.35 -1.64 -15.48
CA ALA A 503 37.75 -2.95 -15.69
C ALA A 503 36.32 -2.97 -15.12
N ASP A 504 35.54 -4.01 -15.43
CA ASP A 504 34.20 -4.20 -14.87
C ASP A 504 34.24 -4.22 -13.34
N PHE A 505 33.46 -3.33 -12.74
CA PHE A 505 33.52 -2.99 -11.34
C PHE A 505 32.22 -3.37 -10.64
N THR A 506 32.31 -4.26 -9.66
CA THR A 506 31.14 -4.77 -8.94
C THR A 506 30.98 -4.09 -7.58
N ILE A 507 29.77 -3.67 -7.24
CA ILE A 507 29.39 -3.28 -5.88
C ILE A 507 28.44 -4.34 -5.35
N ASP A 508 28.83 -4.98 -4.25
CA ASP A 508 28.10 -6.06 -3.62
C ASP A 508 27.95 -5.86 -2.11
N GLY A 509 26.96 -6.51 -1.52
CA GLY A 509 26.64 -6.45 -0.11
C GLY A 509 25.63 -7.52 0.29
N LEU A 510 25.56 -7.83 1.58
CA LEU A 510 24.90 -9.04 2.08
C LEU A 510 23.39 -8.86 2.32
N GLU A 511 22.67 -9.98 2.47
CA GLU A 511 21.21 -10.08 2.29
C GLU A 511 20.30 -9.31 3.28
N THR A 512 20.80 -8.67 4.35
CA THR A 512 19.93 -8.25 5.48
C THR A 512 20.17 -6.87 6.12
N ASP A 513 20.96 -5.97 5.52
CA ASP A 513 21.27 -4.69 6.15
C ASP A 513 20.76 -3.45 5.40
N ASP A 514 20.40 -2.43 6.18
CA ASP A 514 20.11 -1.06 5.72
C ASP A 514 21.40 -0.34 5.26
N THR A 515 22.33 -1.09 4.65
CA THR A 515 23.58 -0.55 4.13
C THR A 515 23.30 0.36 2.96
N ARG A 516 23.97 1.52 2.95
CA ARG A 516 23.81 2.53 1.89
C ARG A 516 25.18 2.95 1.41
N VAL A 517 25.38 2.90 0.10
CA VAL A 517 26.61 3.35 -0.56
C VAL A 517 26.29 4.58 -1.39
N PHE A 518 26.93 5.70 -1.08
CA PHE A 518 26.80 6.97 -1.78
C PHE A 518 28.05 7.24 -2.61
N LEU A 519 27.84 7.45 -3.91
CA LEU A 519 28.87 7.75 -4.89
C LEU A 519 28.61 9.14 -5.52
N PRO A 520 28.91 10.24 -4.80
CA PRO A 520 28.77 11.59 -5.33
C PRO A 520 29.93 12.06 -6.23
N GLY A 521 31.07 11.35 -6.24
CA GLY A 521 32.18 11.63 -7.16
C GLY A 521 31.87 11.27 -8.63
N VAL A 522 32.60 11.86 -9.58
CA VAL A 522 32.48 11.53 -11.00
C VAL A 522 32.98 10.11 -11.24
N ILE A 523 32.24 9.30 -12.00
CA ILE A 523 32.61 7.95 -12.43
C ILE A 523 32.96 7.98 -13.93
N SER A 524 34.14 7.49 -14.28
CA SER A 524 34.70 7.48 -15.65
C SER A 524 35.31 6.13 -16.01
N GLY A 525 35.81 5.95 -17.23
CA GLY A 525 36.54 4.74 -17.66
C GLY A 525 35.80 3.87 -18.67
N THR A 526 36.37 2.71 -19.01
CA THR A 526 35.81 1.79 -20.02
C THR A 526 35.09 0.58 -19.44
N GLY A 527 35.28 0.30 -18.15
CA GLY A 527 34.63 -0.81 -17.45
C GLY A 527 33.14 -0.57 -17.19
N ALA A 528 32.40 -1.67 -17.00
CA ALA A 528 31.00 -1.64 -16.58
C ALA A 528 30.85 -1.40 -15.07
N LEU A 529 29.73 -0.81 -14.66
CA LEU A 529 29.27 -0.78 -13.26
C LEU A 529 28.28 -1.91 -13.01
N ILE A 530 28.57 -2.81 -12.08
CA ILE A 530 27.75 -3.99 -11.77
C ILE A 530 27.23 -3.88 -10.33
N LYS A 531 25.91 -3.91 -10.14
CA LYS A 531 25.25 -3.84 -8.84
C LYS A 531 24.67 -5.20 -8.44
N ASN A 532 25.20 -5.75 -7.35
CA ASN A 532 24.77 -6.99 -6.69
C ASN A 532 24.31 -6.71 -5.25
N GLY A 533 23.76 -7.73 -4.58
CA GLY A 533 23.27 -7.62 -3.20
C GLY A 533 21.95 -6.82 -3.06
N PRO A 534 21.23 -6.92 -1.94
CA PRO A 534 19.91 -6.29 -1.78
C PRO A 534 19.96 -4.79 -1.47
N HIS A 535 21.11 -4.28 -1.04
CA HIS A 535 21.27 -2.89 -0.55
C HIS A 535 21.07 -1.85 -1.67
N THR A 536 20.93 -0.59 -1.30
CA THR A 536 20.81 0.53 -2.26
C THR A 536 22.15 1.21 -2.49
N VAL A 537 22.51 1.43 -3.76
CA VAL A 537 23.62 2.29 -4.18
C VAL A 537 23.07 3.57 -4.77
N TYR A 538 23.56 4.72 -4.30
CA TYR A 538 23.17 6.05 -4.74
C TYR A 538 24.28 6.64 -5.60
N VAL A 539 23.98 6.93 -6.86
CA VAL A 539 24.89 7.61 -7.78
C VAL A 539 24.30 8.98 -8.11
N SER A 540 24.90 10.03 -7.56
CA SER A 540 24.32 11.39 -7.60
C SER A 540 25.08 12.36 -8.50
N ASN A 541 26.20 11.94 -9.10
CA ASN A 541 26.93 12.79 -10.02
C ASN A 541 26.34 12.73 -11.44
N ALA A 542 25.97 13.88 -12.00
CA ALA A 542 25.29 13.97 -13.29
C ALA A 542 26.23 13.88 -14.52
N THR A 543 27.55 13.87 -14.32
CA THR A 543 28.54 13.93 -15.42
C THR A 543 29.34 12.64 -15.59
N ASN A 544 28.85 11.52 -15.05
CA ASN A 544 29.47 10.21 -15.20
C ASN A 544 29.62 9.83 -16.69
N SER A 545 30.81 9.36 -17.07
CA SER A 545 31.23 9.17 -18.47
C SER A 545 31.68 7.76 -18.81
N TYR A 546 31.62 6.81 -17.87
CA TYR A 546 32.04 5.43 -18.12
C TYR A 546 31.22 4.77 -19.25
N SER A 547 31.88 3.98 -20.09
CA SER A 547 31.30 3.47 -21.34
C SER A 547 30.95 1.97 -21.35
N GLY A 548 31.43 1.19 -20.38
CA GLY A 548 31.16 -0.26 -20.31
C GLY A 548 29.71 -0.63 -20.00
N GLY A 549 28.88 0.35 -19.62
CA GLY A 549 27.48 0.15 -19.28
C GLY A 549 27.23 -0.15 -17.81
N THR A 550 25.97 -0.43 -17.48
CA THR A 550 25.51 -0.64 -16.10
C THR A 550 24.66 -1.90 -16.04
N THR A 551 24.95 -2.80 -15.12
CA THR A 551 24.16 -4.01 -14.87
C THR A 551 23.67 -4.05 -13.43
N ILE A 552 22.36 -4.20 -13.21
CA ILE A 552 21.76 -4.36 -11.89
C ILE A 552 21.21 -5.78 -11.75
N ASN A 553 21.84 -6.59 -10.91
CA ASN A 553 21.44 -7.97 -10.63
C ASN A 553 20.52 -8.09 -9.42
N ALA A 554 20.73 -7.24 -8.40
CA ALA A 554 19.95 -7.26 -7.16
C ALA A 554 19.92 -5.88 -6.47
N GLY A 555 18.91 -5.69 -5.62
CA GLY A 555 18.76 -4.46 -4.83
C GLY A 555 18.40 -3.26 -5.69
N CYS A 556 18.77 -2.05 -5.26
CA CYS A 556 18.44 -0.81 -5.96
C CYS A 556 19.69 -0.01 -6.36
N LEU A 557 19.73 0.47 -7.60
CA LEU A 557 20.63 1.54 -8.04
C LEU A 557 19.80 2.82 -8.21
N ALA A 558 19.99 3.79 -7.33
CA ALA A 558 19.31 5.07 -7.35
C ALA A 558 20.17 6.14 -8.03
N VAL A 559 19.68 6.71 -9.13
CA VAL A 559 20.38 7.70 -9.96
C VAL A 559 19.55 8.96 -10.16
N ASN A 560 19.95 10.09 -9.58
CA ASN A 560 19.24 11.37 -9.75
C ASN A 560 20.25 12.55 -9.78
N PRO A 561 20.29 13.41 -10.83
CA PRO A 561 19.40 13.42 -12.00
C PRO A 561 19.90 12.62 -13.23
N LYS A 562 21.21 12.35 -13.42
CA LYS A 562 21.77 11.63 -14.60
C LYS A 562 23.14 10.95 -14.36
N GLY A 563 23.19 9.85 -13.61
CA GLY A 563 24.46 9.25 -13.15
C GLY A 563 24.90 7.93 -13.79
N ILE A 564 24.43 7.54 -14.98
CA ILE A 564 24.52 6.14 -15.47
C ILE A 564 25.51 5.87 -16.63
N GLY A 565 26.44 6.78 -16.89
CA GLY A 565 27.45 6.60 -17.95
C GLY A 565 26.84 6.66 -19.36
N THR A 566 27.59 6.20 -20.35
CA THR A 566 27.19 6.25 -21.78
C THR A 566 26.79 4.90 -22.38
N GLY A 567 27.10 3.80 -21.68
CA GLY A 567 26.81 2.44 -22.14
C GLY A 567 25.36 1.99 -21.91
N THR A 568 25.05 0.74 -22.27
CA THR A 568 23.73 0.13 -22.07
C THR A 568 23.46 -0.10 -20.59
N VAL A 569 22.19 0.04 -20.17
CA VAL A 569 21.71 -0.30 -18.83
C VAL A 569 20.92 -1.60 -18.90
N THR A 570 21.30 -2.59 -18.09
CA THR A 570 20.63 -3.90 -17.98
C THR A 570 20.12 -4.10 -16.57
N VAL A 571 18.83 -4.39 -16.42
CA VAL A 571 18.20 -4.68 -15.13
C VAL A 571 17.70 -6.12 -15.13
N ASN A 572 18.36 -6.97 -14.35
CA ASN A 572 18.03 -8.38 -14.23
C ASN A 572 16.97 -8.61 -13.14
N LYS A 573 16.37 -9.80 -13.14
CA LYS A 573 15.41 -10.22 -12.12
C LYS A 573 16.01 -10.09 -10.71
N GLY A 574 15.32 -9.34 -9.85
CA GLY A 574 15.79 -9.00 -8.49
C GLY A 574 16.45 -7.63 -8.38
N GLY A 575 16.84 -7.01 -9.51
CA GLY A 575 17.39 -5.67 -9.58
C GLY A 575 16.33 -4.59 -9.80
N THR A 576 16.58 -3.41 -9.24
CA THR A 576 15.80 -2.18 -9.45
C THR A 576 16.72 -1.05 -9.89
N ILE A 577 16.33 -0.30 -10.93
CA ILE A 577 16.89 1.03 -11.18
C ILE A 577 15.87 2.08 -10.77
N SER A 578 16.26 3.02 -9.92
CA SER A 578 15.44 4.16 -9.53
C SER A 578 16.03 5.43 -10.10
N PHE A 579 15.26 6.22 -10.83
CA PHE A 579 15.76 7.43 -11.48
C PHE A 579 14.77 8.60 -11.43
N GLY A 580 15.27 9.81 -11.58
CA GLY A 580 14.50 11.05 -11.62
C GLY A 580 15.26 12.15 -12.35
N GLY A 581 14.54 13.18 -12.83
CA GLY A 581 15.15 14.32 -13.52
C GLY A 581 15.22 14.20 -15.04
N ALA A 582 16.18 14.89 -15.67
CA ALA A 582 16.25 15.08 -17.11
C ALA A 582 16.36 13.76 -17.93
N PRO A 583 15.91 13.72 -19.20
CA PRO A 583 15.75 12.46 -19.94
C PRO A 583 17.04 11.64 -20.13
N ALA A 584 17.06 10.38 -19.67
CA ALA A 584 18.16 9.46 -19.96
C ALA A 584 18.09 8.93 -21.41
N THR A 585 19.23 8.81 -22.08
CA THR A 585 19.31 8.40 -23.50
C THR A 585 19.94 7.03 -23.72
N ASN A 586 20.42 6.38 -22.65
CA ASN A 586 21.00 5.04 -22.70
C ASN A 586 19.99 4.02 -23.22
N ALA A 587 20.47 2.98 -23.90
CA ALA A 587 19.63 1.80 -24.14
C ALA A 587 19.32 1.12 -22.80
N LEU A 588 18.06 0.76 -22.57
CA LEU A 588 17.58 0.10 -21.36
C LEU A 588 17.06 -1.30 -21.70
N THR A 589 17.60 -2.31 -21.04
CA THR A 589 17.14 -3.69 -21.16
C THR A 589 16.67 -4.20 -19.80
N SER A 590 15.46 -4.75 -19.74
CA SER A 590 14.98 -5.49 -18.57
C SER A 590 14.89 -6.99 -18.86
N ASN A 591 15.49 -7.80 -17.99
CA ASN A 591 15.37 -9.25 -17.95
C ASN A 591 14.47 -9.69 -16.78
N GLY A 592 13.40 -8.92 -16.52
CA GLY A 592 12.46 -9.15 -15.42
C GLY A 592 12.76 -8.35 -14.16
N GLY A 593 13.49 -7.24 -14.31
CA GLY A 593 13.80 -6.30 -13.23
C GLY A 593 12.66 -5.33 -12.93
N CYS A 594 12.97 -4.34 -12.09
CA CYS A 594 12.06 -3.25 -11.72
C CYS A 594 12.60 -1.89 -12.17
N PHE A 595 11.73 -1.04 -12.72
CA PHE A 595 12.02 0.37 -13.00
C PHE A 595 11.25 1.24 -12.02
N SER A 596 11.95 2.17 -11.38
CA SER A 596 11.37 3.07 -10.39
C SER A 596 11.57 4.54 -10.78
N GLY A 597 10.50 5.33 -10.69
CA GLY A 597 10.51 6.76 -10.96
C GLY A 597 10.35 7.60 -9.69
N SER A 598 11.21 8.58 -9.48
CA SER A 598 11.06 9.63 -8.45
C SER A 598 10.94 11.00 -9.12
N GLY A 599 9.94 11.81 -8.75
CA GLY A 599 9.65 13.07 -9.43
C GLY A 599 9.09 12.86 -10.84
N GLU A 600 9.34 13.81 -11.75
CA GLU A 600 9.10 13.68 -13.19
C GLU A 600 10.27 12.98 -13.89
N ALA A 601 10.34 11.66 -13.78
CA ALA A 601 11.38 10.85 -14.41
C ALA A 601 11.10 10.67 -15.91
N CYS A 602 12.14 10.76 -16.75
CA CYS A 602 12.00 10.57 -18.18
C CYS A 602 13.13 9.70 -18.77
N TRP A 603 12.77 8.78 -19.65
CA TRP A 603 13.69 7.94 -20.41
C TRP A 603 13.38 8.05 -21.91
N SER A 604 14.36 8.48 -22.70
CA SER A 604 14.23 8.69 -24.15
C SER A 604 15.05 7.72 -24.99
N GLY A 605 16.01 7.00 -24.40
CA GLY A 605 16.76 5.94 -25.08
C GLY A 605 15.94 4.66 -25.27
N PRO A 606 16.26 3.79 -26.25
CA PRO A 606 15.47 2.61 -26.58
C PRO A 606 15.29 1.66 -25.40
N VAL A 607 14.09 1.08 -25.26
CA VAL A 607 13.76 0.15 -24.17
C VAL A 607 13.42 -1.24 -24.72
N LYS A 608 14.03 -2.28 -24.14
CA LYS A 608 13.79 -3.68 -24.47
C LYS A 608 13.38 -4.48 -23.23
N LEU A 609 12.20 -5.09 -23.27
CA LEU A 609 11.66 -5.97 -22.23
C LEU A 609 11.84 -7.42 -22.67
N ASN A 610 12.85 -8.11 -22.15
CA ASN A 610 13.05 -9.54 -22.44
C ASN A 610 12.15 -10.43 -21.56
N ALA A 611 11.71 -9.93 -20.40
CA ALA A 611 10.75 -10.57 -19.50
C ALA A 611 9.86 -9.53 -18.82
N ASP A 612 8.79 -9.99 -18.16
CA ASP A 612 7.81 -9.12 -17.50
C ASP A 612 8.47 -8.20 -16.49
N THR A 613 8.28 -6.90 -16.68
CA THR A 613 9.00 -5.85 -15.97
C THR A 613 8.05 -5.09 -15.07
N LYS A 614 8.45 -4.96 -13.80
CA LYS A 614 7.70 -4.16 -12.83
C LYS A 614 8.05 -2.68 -13.01
N ILE A 615 7.05 -1.83 -12.95
CA ILE A 615 7.22 -0.37 -12.95
C ILE A 615 6.60 0.19 -11.68
N ASP A 616 7.39 0.94 -10.93
CA ASP A 616 7.04 1.43 -9.61
C ASP A 616 7.30 2.94 -9.50
N THR A 617 6.27 3.76 -9.71
CA THR A 617 6.40 5.23 -9.76
C THR A 617 5.47 5.92 -8.77
N ASN A 618 5.97 6.96 -8.11
CA ASN A 618 5.19 7.78 -7.17
C ASN A 618 4.43 8.92 -7.84
N GLU A 619 5.00 9.49 -8.90
CA GLU A 619 4.54 10.72 -9.55
C GLU A 619 4.41 10.50 -11.05
N ARG A 620 5.49 10.64 -11.82
CA ARG A 620 5.47 10.40 -13.26
C ARG A 620 6.75 9.74 -13.73
N LEU A 621 6.60 8.62 -14.45
CA LEU A 621 7.65 8.04 -15.26
C LEU A 621 7.24 8.08 -16.73
N GLU A 622 7.99 8.81 -17.54
CA GLU A 622 7.74 8.94 -18.97
C GLU A 622 8.77 8.18 -19.80
N PHE A 623 8.30 7.25 -20.62
CA PHE A 623 9.07 6.67 -21.72
C PHE A 623 8.83 7.51 -22.97
N ASN A 624 9.64 8.56 -23.13
CA ASN A 624 9.59 9.45 -24.29
C ASN A 624 10.41 8.90 -25.45
N ASN A 625 9.99 7.75 -25.99
CA ASN A 625 10.71 6.98 -26.99
C ASN A 625 10.08 7.11 -28.38
N ILE A 626 9.92 8.34 -28.88
CA ILE A 626 9.18 8.63 -30.12
C ILE A 626 9.69 7.80 -31.30
N GLU A 627 11.01 7.65 -31.47
CA GLU A 627 11.60 6.94 -32.62
C GLU A 627 11.75 5.43 -32.42
N ALA A 628 12.25 4.99 -31.26
CA ALA A 628 12.61 3.59 -31.02
C ALA A 628 11.54 2.79 -30.23
N GLY A 629 10.72 3.48 -29.44
CA GLY A 629 9.69 2.89 -28.60
C GLY A 629 10.18 1.86 -27.56
N ILE A 630 9.24 1.06 -27.08
CA ILE A 630 9.47 -0.10 -26.21
C ILE A 630 9.29 -1.38 -27.04
N SER A 631 10.16 -2.36 -26.90
CA SER A 631 10.15 -3.63 -27.66
C SER A 631 10.40 -4.86 -26.77
N GLY A 632 10.23 -6.07 -27.33
CA GLY A 632 10.62 -7.33 -26.68
C GLY A 632 9.45 -8.23 -26.28
N SER A 633 9.77 -9.42 -25.75
CA SER A 633 8.78 -10.45 -25.40
C SER A 633 8.10 -10.23 -24.06
N GLY A 634 8.70 -9.44 -23.17
CA GLY A 634 8.22 -9.16 -21.82
C GLY A 634 7.09 -8.13 -21.77
N GLY A 635 6.30 -8.21 -20.71
CA GLY A 635 5.21 -7.30 -20.40
C GLY A 635 5.57 -6.18 -19.43
N ILE A 636 4.57 -5.34 -19.13
CA ILE A 636 4.65 -4.24 -18.16
C ILE A 636 3.68 -4.53 -17.02
N THR A 637 4.14 -4.46 -15.77
CA THR A 637 3.26 -4.42 -14.60
C THR A 637 3.47 -3.11 -13.84
N LEU A 638 2.54 -2.18 -13.98
CA LEU A 638 2.52 -0.93 -13.22
C LEU A 638 1.94 -1.18 -11.83
N THR A 639 2.71 -0.81 -10.80
CA THR A 639 2.34 -0.97 -9.40
C THR A 639 2.44 0.36 -8.66
N ALA A 640 1.95 0.41 -7.42
CA ALA A 640 2.15 1.55 -6.55
C ALA A 640 3.44 1.43 -5.72
N GLN A 641 4.08 2.58 -5.51
CA GLN A 641 5.18 2.69 -4.55
C GLN A 641 4.61 2.83 -3.14
N LYS A 642 5.33 2.25 -2.18
CA LYS A 642 5.02 2.40 -0.76
C LYS A 642 5.66 3.69 -0.25
N ALA A 643 4.85 4.73 0.00
CA ALA A 643 5.32 5.98 0.61
C ALA A 643 4.62 6.22 1.94
N GLY A 644 5.31 5.93 3.04
CA GLY A 644 4.75 6.05 4.38
C GLY A 644 3.55 5.12 4.60
N HIS A 645 2.40 5.71 4.93
CA HIS A 645 1.18 4.97 5.29
C HIS A 645 0.17 4.73 4.15
N GLY A 646 0.48 5.16 2.92
CA GLY A 646 -0.34 4.89 1.74
C GLY A 646 0.47 4.33 0.57
N PHE A 647 -0.25 3.80 -0.42
CA PHE A 647 0.29 3.57 -1.75
C PHE A 647 0.28 4.90 -2.51
N LYS A 648 1.44 5.36 -2.97
CA LYS A 648 1.53 6.41 -3.98
C LYS A 648 1.65 5.71 -5.32
N SER A 649 0.62 5.84 -6.15
CA SER A 649 0.65 5.33 -7.50
C SER A 649 0.73 6.51 -8.47
N GLY A 650 1.84 6.59 -9.18
CA GLY A 650 2.09 7.60 -10.19
C GLY A 650 1.57 7.21 -11.56
N THR A 651 1.84 8.07 -12.53
CA THR A 651 1.58 7.86 -13.95
C THR A 651 2.79 7.23 -14.62
N LEU A 652 2.58 6.13 -15.33
CA LEU A 652 3.48 5.66 -16.37
C LEU A 652 2.98 6.22 -17.71
N LYS A 653 3.75 7.09 -18.34
CA LYS A 653 3.44 7.64 -19.66
C LYS A 653 4.26 6.95 -20.75
N LEU A 654 3.56 6.39 -21.74
CA LEU A 654 4.17 5.78 -22.91
C LEU A 654 3.99 6.69 -24.13
N VAL A 655 5.11 7.12 -24.71
CA VAL A 655 5.15 7.92 -25.95
C VAL A 655 5.86 7.13 -27.04
N GLY A 656 5.41 7.28 -28.29
CA GLY A 656 6.01 6.62 -29.44
C GLY A 656 5.47 5.21 -29.69
N ARG A 657 6.26 4.42 -30.42
CA ARG A 657 5.84 3.13 -30.99
C ARG A 657 6.12 1.95 -30.06
N ASN A 658 5.15 1.49 -29.29
CA ASN A 658 5.33 0.38 -28.34
C ASN A 658 5.01 -0.96 -28.98
N THR A 659 6.02 -1.81 -29.22
CA THR A 659 5.95 -3.08 -29.99
C THR A 659 6.14 -4.34 -29.14
N TYR A 660 6.32 -4.21 -27.82
CA TYR A 660 6.46 -5.37 -26.93
C TYR A 660 5.23 -6.29 -27.00
N THR A 661 5.39 -7.57 -26.66
CA THR A 661 4.31 -8.58 -26.82
C THR A 661 3.78 -9.17 -25.52
N GLY A 662 4.47 -8.98 -24.39
CA GLY A 662 4.01 -9.49 -23.10
C GLY A 662 2.84 -8.70 -22.52
N VAL A 663 2.28 -9.21 -21.42
CA VAL A 663 1.05 -8.69 -20.81
C VAL A 663 1.28 -7.31 -20.19
N THR A 664 0.31 -6.40 -20.37
CA THR A 664 0.26 -5.10 -19.71
C THR A 664 -0.76 -5.14 -18.57
N LYS A 665 -0.26 -4.98 -17.35
CA LYS A 665 -1.04 -4.96 -16.12
C LYS A 665 -0.89 -3.63 -15.41
N VAL A 666 -2.00 -3.03 -15.01
CA VAL A 666 -2.06 -1.88 -14.10
C VAL A 666 -2.66 -2.37 -12.79
N GLU A 667 -1.81 -2.64 -11.81
CA GLU A 667 -2.26 -3.01 -10.47
C GLU A 667 -2.67 -1.79 -9.65
N ALA A 668 -2.00 -0.65 -9.89
CA ALA A 668 -2.35 0.65 -9.35
C ALA A 668 -1.74 1.77 -10.21
N GLY A 669 -2.31 2.98 -10.17
CA GLY A 669 -1.82 4.16 -10.88
C GLY A 669 -2.43 4.34 -12.27
N VAL A 670 -1.83 5.27 -13.03
CA VAL A 670 -2.32 5.64 -14.37
C VAL A 670 -1.33 5.16 -15.42
N LEU A 671 -1.76 4.28 -16.32
CA LEU A 671 -1.06 4.03 -17.57
C LEU A 671 -1.57 5.02 -18.62
N GLU A 672 -0.79 6.07 -18.88
CA GLU A 672 -1.07 7.09 -19.89
C GLU A 672 -0.40 6.70 -21.22
N VAL A 673 -1.19 6.47 -22.27
CA VAL A 673 -0.68 6.05 -23.59
C VAL A 673 -0.99 7.12 -24.62
N VAL A 674 0.06 7.72 -25.19
CA VAL A 674 -0.10 8.79 -26.16
C VAL A 674 -0.35 8.23 -27.56
N SER A 675 0.50 7.34 -28.05
CA SER A 675 0.52 6.98 -29.48
C SER A 675 0.17 5.53 -29.78
N SER A 676 0.75 4.57 -29.04
CA SER A 676 0.49 3.16 -29.33
C SER A 676 0.72 2.23 -28.14
N ILE A 677 0.00 1.12 -28.12
CA ILE A 677 0.28 -0.06 -27.30
C ILE A 677 0.13 -1.29 -28.20
N TYR A 678 1.05 -2.25 -28.12
CA TYR A 678 1.14 -3.39 -29.04
C TYR A 678 1.18 -2.99 -30.53
N ASN A 679 1.81 -1.86 -30.84
CA ASN A 679 1.88 -1.28 -32.18
C ASN A 679 0.49 -1.05 -32.81
N ASN A 680 -0.51 -0.81 -31.96
CA ASN A 680 -1.92 -0.71 -32.33
C ASN A 680 -2.46 -1.96 -33.05
N ASP A 681 -1.88 -3.13 -32.78
CA ASP A 681 -2.40 -4.43 -33.20
C ASP A 681 -3.66 -4.77 -32.38
N VAL A 682 -4.82 -4.61 -33.00
CA VAL A 682 -6.13 -4.88 -32.42
C VAL A 682 -6.26 -6.32 -31.92
N THR A 683 -5.54 -7.28 -32.51
CA THR A 683 -5.58 -8.70 -32.07
C THR A 683 -4.94 -8.88 -30.69
N ARG A 684 -4.16 -7.90 -30.23
CA ARG A 684 -3.52 -7.90 -28.92
C ARG A 684 -4.30 -7.14 -27.87
N TRP A 685 -5.27 -6.31 -28.25
CA TRP A 685 -6.17 -5.63 -27.32
C TRP A 685 -7.23 -6.59 -26.79
N THR A 686 -6.80 -7.56 -26.00
CA THR A 686 -7.65 -8.58 -25.41
C THR A 686 -7.58 -8.46 -23.90
N PRO A 687 -8.57 -8.99 -23.18
CA PRO A 687 -8.53 -9.01 -21.73
C PRO A 687 -7.23 -9.70 -21.25
N ALA A 688 -6.86 -10.85 -21.83
CA ALA A 688 -5.65 -11.61 -21.48
C ALA A 688 -4.34 -10.81 -21.53
N ASN A 689 -4.26 -9.80 -22.40
CA ASN A 689 -3.06 -8.98 -22.59
C ASN A 689 -3.12 -7.61 -21.89
N ILE A 690 -4.30 -7.09 -21.59
CA ILE A 690 -4.46 -5.75 -20.96
C ILE A 690 -5.39 -5.90 -19.77
N SER A 691 -4.83 -5.75 -18.56
CA SER A 691 -5.58 -5.84 -17.31
C SER A 691 -5.42 -4.61 -16.44
N ILE A 692 -6.54 -4.01 -16.02
CA ILE A 692 -6.58 -2.84 -15.17
C ILE A 692 -7.32 -3.20 -13.88
N ASN A 693 -6.64 -3.04 -12.74
CA ASN A 693 -7.21 -3.27 -11.43
C ASN A 693 -8.28 -2.23 -11.10
N GLY A 694 -9.30 -2.68 -10.39
CA GLY A 694 -10.53 -1.97 -10.11
C GLY A 694 -10.34 -0.64 -9.37
N ALA A 695 -10.17 -0.69 -8.06
CA ALA A 695 -10.18 0.51 -7.22
C ALA A 695 -8.92 1.40 -7.35
N ALA A 696 -7.89 0.95 -8.06
CA ALA A 696 -6.56 1.58 -8.04
C ALA A 696 -5.96 1.87 -9.41
N GLY A 697 -6.53 1.36 -10.52
CA GLY A 697 -5.93 1.41 -11.85
C GLY A 697 -6.71 2.24 -12.88
N GLU A 698 -5.97 2.98 -13.72
CA GLU A 698 -6.51 3.69 -14.88
C GLU A 698 -5.68 3.38 -16.14
N LEU A 699 -6.36 3.16 -17.26
CA LEU A 699 -5.79 3.25 -18.61
C LEU A 699 -6.27 4.54 -19.27
N LEU A 700 -5.38 5.50 -19.49
CA LEU A 700 -5.70 6.81 -20.07
C LEU A 700 -5.11 6.91 -21.48
N LEU A 701 -5.97 7.03 -22.50
CA LEU A 701 -5.55 7.20 -23.89
C LEU A 701 -5.66 8.67 -24.32
N HIS A 702 -4.65 9.18 -25.02
CA HIS A 702 -4.77 10.45 -25.73
C HIS A 702 -5.49 10.24 -27.06
N VAL A 703 -6.44 11.10 -27.39
CA VAL A 703 -7.34 10.93 -28.54
C VAL A 703 -7.53 12.21 -29.33
N GLY A 704 -7.36 12.10 -30.65
CA GLY A 704 -7.75 13.11 -31.63
C GLY A 704 -6.66 14.10 -32.03
N GLY A 705 -5.52 14.14 -31.33
CA GLY A 705 -4.36 14.93 -31.72
C GLY A 705 -3.43 14.22 -32.73
N PRO A 706 -2.44 14.93 -33.30
CA PRO A 706 -1.45 14.34 -34.19
C PRO A 706 -0.64 13.23 -33.51
N GLY A 707 -0.62 12.04 -34.10
CA GLY A 707 0.11 10.87 -33.57
C GLY A 707 -0.54 10.21 -32.34
N GLU A 708 -1.76 10.61 -32.00
CA GLU A 708 -2.58 10.04 -30.92
C GLU A 708 -3.56 8.99 -31.44
N PHE A 709 -4.31 8.34 -30.54
CA PHE A 709 -5.36 7.40 -30.96
C PHE A 709 -6.51 8.17 -31.63
N THR A 710 -7.18 7.50 -32.57
CA THR A 710 -8.50 7.93 -33.05
C THR A 710 -9.60 7.46 -32.09
N ALA A 711 -10.74 8.14 -32.06
CA ALA A 711 -11.89 7.71 -31.26
C ALA A 711 -12.35 6.28 -31.62
N ALA A 712 -12.24 5.89 -32.90
CA ALA A 712 -12.56 4.55 -33.37
C ALA A 712 -11.60 3.47 -32.81
N GLN A 713 -10.30 3.77 -32.73
CA GLN A 713 -9.31 2.89 -32.10
C GLN A 713 -9.56 2.75 -30.61
N ALA A 714 -9.81 3.85 -29.91
CA ALA A 714 -10.12 3.83 -28.49
C ALA A 714 -11.38 3.01 -28.19
N GLY A 715 -12.45 3.18 -28.98
CA GLY A 715 -13.68 2.39 -28.85
C GLY A 715 -13.49 0.91 -29.16
N THR A 716 -12.67 0.58 -30.17
CA THR A 716 -12.32 -0.82 -30.49
C THR A 716 -11.55 -1.46 -29.34
N MET A 717 -10.58 -0.76 -28.75
CA MET A 717 -9.84 -1.25 -27.59
C MET A 717 -10.78 -1.49 -26.41
N LEU A 718 -11.55 -0.47 -26.01
CA LEU A 718 -12.49 -0.54 -24.88
C LEU A 718 -13.46 -1.72 -25.02
N LYS A 719 -14.05 -1.89 -26.20
CA LYS A 719 -14.92 -3.03 -26.50
C LYS A 719 -14.21 -4.36 -26.32
N ASN A 720 -13.01 -4.51 -26.85
CA ASN A 720 -12.32 -5.80 -26.85
C ASN A 720 -11.79 -6.18 -25.45
N ILE A 721 -11.36 -5.21 -24.64
CA ILE A 721 -10.85 -5.50 -23.28
C ILE A 721 -11.97 -5.67 -22.23
N ALA A 722 -13.21 -5.31 -22.57
CA ALA A 722 -14.40 -5.46 -21.73
C ALA A 722 -15.20 -6.76 -21.99
N ILE A 723 -14.71 -7.71 -22.80
CA ILE A 723 -15.49 -8.93 -23.10
C ILE A 723 -15.42 -10.04 -22.03
N GLY A 724 -14.48 -9.98 -21.07
CA GLY A 724 -14.29 -10.99 -20.01
C GLY A 724 -13.31 -10.56 -18.90
N VAL A 725 -13.37 -11.17 -17.71
CA VAL A 725 -12.48 -10.91 -16.55
C VAL A 725 -11.89 -12.15 -15.85
N ASP A 726 -11.81 -13.30 -16.51
CA ASP A 726 -11.14 -14.49 -15.93
C ASP A 726 -9.60 -14.30 -15.90
N ASN A 727 -9.12 -13.44 -14.97
CA ASN A 727 -7.74 -12.97 -14.83
C ASN A 727 -7.17 -12.27 -16.06
N ASN A 728 -7.67 -11.07 -16.36
CA ASN A 728 -7.00 -9.95 -17.05
C ASN A 728 -8.03 -9.23 -17.94
N GLY A 729 -8.34 -7.95 -17.69
CA GLY A 729 -9.33 -7.13 -18.41
C GLY A 729 -9.61 -5.85 -17.62
N LEU A 730 -10.71 -5.13 -17.86
CA LEU A 730 -11.15 -4.06 -16.94
C LEU A 730 -11.88 -4.67 -15.73
N MET A 731 -11.27 -4.66 -14.55
CA MET A 731 -11.90 -5.13 -13.31
C MET A 731 -12.94 -4.13 -12.78
N ALA A 732 -13.78 -4.56 -11.85
CA ALA A 732 -14.80 -3.71 -11.23
C ALA A 732 -14.19 -2.48 -10.54
N GLY A 733 -14.57 -1.28 -10.98
CA GLY A 733 -14.00 0.00 -10.54
C GLY A 733 -12.91 0.55 -11.44
N ALA A 734 -12.39 -0.22 -12.41
CA ALA A 734 -11.28 0.19 -13.26
C ALA A 734 -11.69 1.36 -14.14
N THR A 735 -10.78 2.33 -14.30
CA THR A 735 -11.04 3.52 -15.11
C THR A 735 -10.45 3.39 -16.52
N PHE A 736 -11.28 3.62 -17.53
CA PHE A 736 -10.85 3.84 -18.90
C PHE A 736 -10.99 5.33 -19.25
N GLY A 737 -9.85 5.99 -19.36
CA GLY A 737 -9.73 7.43 -19.58
C GLY A 737 -9.47 7.79 -21.04
N LEU A 738 -10.03 8.93 -21.44
CA LEU A 738 -9.89 9.54 -22.76
C LEU A 738 -9.50 11.01 -22.59
N ASP A 739 -8.25 11.32 -22.92
CA ASP A 739 -7.74 12.69 -22.96
C ASP A 739 -7.89 13.26 -24.37
N THR A 740 -8.67 14.33 -24.52
CA THR A 740 -8.85 15.01 -25.80
C THR A 740 -8.13 16.36 -25.84
N GLY A 741 -7.01 16.51 -25.13
CA GLY A 741 -6.32 17.79 -24.92
C GLY A 741 -5.83 18.44 -26.21
N LYS A 742 -5.44 17.63 -27.21
CA LYS A 742 -4.96 18.10 -28.52
C LYS A 742 -5.98 17.90 -29.65
N ALA A 743 -7.19 17.44 -29.33
CA ALA A 743 -8.23 17.28 -30.34
C ALA A 743 -8.70 18.64 -30.86
N THR A 744 -8.69 18.83 -32.18
CA THR A 744 -9.20 20.04 -32.84
C THR A 744 -10.64 19.91 -33.34
N THR A 745 -11.18 18.68 -33.33
CA THR A 745 -12.54 18.34 -33.72
C THR A 745 -13.21 17.48 -32.65
N VAL A 746 -14.55 17.40 -32.70
CA VAL A 746 -15.32 16.50 -31.82
C VAL A 746 -14.87 15.07 -32.03
N GLN A 747 -14.47 14.41 -30.95
CA GLN A 747 -14.14 12.99 -30.95
C GLN A 747 -15.40 12.20 -30.58
N GLU A 748 -15.98 11.47 -31.53
CA GLU A 748 -17.19 10.67 -31.29
C GLU A 748 -16.85 9.21 -30.99
N LEU A 749 -17.18 8.76 -29.79
CA LEU A 749 -17.13 7.38 -29.35
C LEU A 749 -18.51 6.74 -29.56
N SER A 750 -18.67 6.08 -30.70
CA SER A 750 -19.93 5.45 -31.14
C SER A 750 -19.99 3.93 -30.91
N THR A 751 -18.92 3.34 -30.40
CA THR A 751 -18.89 1.91 -30.06
C THR A 751 -19.65 1.66 -28.76
N THR A 752 -20.45 0.60 -28.72
CA THR A 752 -21.13 0.16 -27.49
C THR A 752 -20.11 -0.12 -26.38
N ILE A 753 -20.21 0.65 -25.31
CA ILE A 753 -19.45 0.47 -24.06
C ILE A 753 -20.26 -0.45 -23.15
N MET A 754 -19.58 -1.39 -22.50
CA MET A 754 -20.20 -2.37 -21.62
C MET A 754 -19.28 -2.67 -20.43
N ASP A 755 -19.86 -3.17 -19.35
CA ASP A 755 -19.06 -3.74 -18.26
C ASP A 755 -18.39 -5.03 -18.71
N SER A 756 -17.24 -5.29 -18.10
CA SER A 756 -16.56 -6.57 -18.24
C SER A 756 -17.35 -7.71 -17.62
N LYS A 757 -17.36 -8.88 -18.28
CA LYS A 757 -18.11 -10.07 -17.87
C LYS A 757 -17.26 -11.05 -17.05
N GLY A 758 -17.84 -11.67 -16.02
CA GLY A 758 -17.18 -12.71 -15.22
C GLY A 758 -16.89 -12.28 -13.77
N PRO A 759 -16.27 -13.15 -12.95
CA PRO A 759 -15.94 -12.86 -11.56
C PRO A 759 -14.99 -11.67 -11.41
N GLY A 760 -15.42 -10.62 -10.70
CA GLY A 760 -14.64 -9.39 -10.53
C GLY A 760 -14.81 -8.34 -11.64
N GLY A 761 -15.76 -8.55 -12.56
CA GLY A 761 -16.21 -7.56 -13.54
C GLY A 761 -17.40 -6.74 -13.04
N GLY A 762 -17.92 -5.83 -13.88
CA GLY A 762 -18.93 -4.83 -13.48
C GLY A 762 -18.34 -3.44 -13.31
N SER A 763 -19.19 -2.43 -13.07
CA SER A 763 -18.84 -1.05 -12.72
C SER A 763 -17.57 -0.49 -13.39
N VAL A 764 -17.47 -0.56 -14.72
CA VAL A 764 -16.37 0.08 -15.46
C VAL A 764 -16.57 1.60 -15.43
N LEU A 765 -15.51 2.34 -15.07
CA LEU A 765 -15.54 3.80 -15.01
C LEU A 765 -15.04 4.39 -16.33
N ILE A 766 -15.70 5.45 -16.79
CA ILE A 766 -15.28 6.21 -17.97
C ILE A 766 -14.82 7.60 -17.54
N ARG A 767 -13.59 7.97 -17.91
CA ARG A 767 -13.03 9.30 -17.64
C ARG A 767 -12.81 10.09 -18.92
N LYS A 768 -13.18 11.37 -18.89
CA LYS A 768 -12.89 12.37 -19.91
C LYS A 768 -11.97 13.44 -19.32
N SER A 769 -10.85 13.72 -19.99
CA SER A 769 -9.94 14.82 -19.69
C SER A 769 -9.54 15.61 -20.95
N GLY A 770 -8.72 16.65 -20.78
CA GLY A 770 -8.26 17.50 -21.88
C GLY A 770 -9.32 18.50 -22.38
N ALA A 771 -8.87 19.58 -23.00
CA ALA A 771 -9.73 20.71 -23.37
C ALA A 771 -10.75 20.43 -24.50
N GLY A 772 -10.51 19.43 -25.34
CA GLY A 772 -11.39 19.09 -26.47
C GLY A 772 -12.78 18.54 -26.07
N THR A 773 -13.61 18.29 -27.09
CA THR A 773 -14.95 17.72 -26.94
C THR A 773 -14.94 16.22 -27.22
N LEU A 774 -15.38 15.41 -26.26
CA LEU A 774 -15.72 14.00 -26.44
C LEU A 774 -17.24 13.88 -26.53
N LYS A 775 -17.74 13.23 -27.58
CA LYS A 775 -19.14 12.83 -27.70
C LYS A 775 -19.25 11.33 -27.46
N ILE A 776 -20.05 10.92 -26.49
CA ILE A 776 -20.41 9.51 -26.30
C ILE A 776 -21.83 9.33 -26.79
N SER A 777 -22.04 8.39 -27.71
CA SER A 777 -23.33 8.08 -28.31
C SER A 777 -23.65 6.59 -28.24
N GLY A 778 -24.87 6.22 -28.61
CA GLY A 778 -25.29 4.83 -28.76
C GLY A 778 -25.84 4.19 -27.48
N ALA A 779 -26.11 2.89 -27.57
CA ALA A 779 -26.72 2.09 -26.51
C ALA A 779 -25.64 1.47 -25.61
N ASN A 780 -25.07 2.26 -24.70
CA ASN A 780 -24.05 1.81 -23.76
C ASN A 780 -24.68 1.17 -22.51
N THR A 781 -24.01 0.16 -21.96
CA THR A 781 -24.53 -0.70 -20.88
C THR A 781 -23.59 -0.81 -19.67
N TYR A 782 -22.45 -0.12 -19.69
CA TYR A 782 -21.58 -0.04 -18.50
C TYR A 782 -22.35 0.54 -17.31
N SER A 783 -22.06 0.05 -16.12
CA SER A 783 -22.78 0.48 -14.91
C SER A 783 -22.02 1.51 -14.11
N GLY A 784 -20.69 1.59 -14.24
CA GLY A 784 -19.85 2.45 -13.41
C GLY A 784 -19.98 3.95 -13.70
N ARG A 785 -19.33 4.74 -12.84
CA ARG A 785 -19.40 6.20 -12.86
C ARG A 785 -18.79 6.81 -14.11
N THR A 786 -19.20 8.05 -14.39
CA THR A 786 -18.58 8.89 -15.40
C THR A 786 -17.82 10.04 -14.74
N ILE A 787 -16.56 10.25 -15.11
CA ILE A 787 -15.68 11.27 -14.55
C ILE A 787 -15.30 12.26 -15.66
N ILE A 788 -15.43 13.56 -15.39
CA ILE A 788 -15.09 14.63 -16.32
C ILE A 788 -14.16 15.60 -15.58
N THR A 789 -12.90 15.68 -16.00
CA THR A 789 -11.91 16.55 -15.35
C THR A 789 -11.42 17.68 -16.27
N GLY A 790 -12.11 17.91 -17.39
CA GLY A 790 -11.79 18.98 -18.33
C GLY A 790 -12.49 18.86 -19.69
N GLY A 791 -12.63 20.01 -20.36
CA GLY A 791 -13.27 20.13 -21.68
C GLY A 791 -14.76 19.82 -21.66
N THR A 792 -15.30 19.37 -22.79
CA THR A 792 -16.74 19.07 -22.95
C THR A 792 -16.98 17.58 -23.11
N LEU A 793 -17.91 17.02 -22.32
CA LEU A 793 -18.54 15.74 -22.59
C LEU A 793 -19.95 15.98 -23.17
N SER A 794 -20.19 15.51 -24.40
CA SER A 794 -21.48 15.62 -25.08
C SER A 794 -22.19 14.27 -25.11
N VAL A 795 -23.46 14.25 -24.67
CA VAL A 795 -24.30 13.05 -24.60
C VAL A 795 -25.72 13.35 -25.04
N ASP A 796 -26.44 12.35 -25.52
CA ASP A 796 -27.86 12.46 -25.87
C ASP A 796 -28.79 11.76 -24.86
N SER A 797 -28.24 10.98 -23.92
CA SER A 797 -29.00 10.30 -22.88
C SER A 797 -28.16 9.99 -21.63
N PHE A 798 -28.66 10.40 -20.47
CA PHE A 798 -28.11 10.15 -19.14
C PHE A 798 -28.53 8.79 -18.59
N ASN A 799 -29.80 8.38 -18.73
CA ASN A 799 -30.43 7.30 -17.95
C ASN A 799 -30.68 7.64 -16.46
N SER A 800 -31.24 6.68 -15.73
CA SER A 800 -31.56 6.76 -14.30
C SER A 800 -31.25 5.44 -13.59
N VAL A 801 -31.16 5.46 -12.26
CA VAL A 801 -31.19 4.26 -11.40
C VAL A 801 -32.63 3.77 -11.28
N VAL A 802 -33.52 4.65 -10.83
CA VAL A 802 -34.94 4.37 -10.67
C VAL A 802 -35.63 4.50 -12.02
N LYS A 803 -36.28 3.42 -12.48
CA LYS A 803 -36.93 3.32 -13.80
C LYS A 803 -35.96 3.60 -14.97
N GLY A 804 -34.68 3.29 -14.80
CA GLY A 804 -33.68 3.35 -15.85
C GLY A 804 -33.98 2.44 -17.04
N LYS A 805 -33.50 2.85 -18.21
CA LYS A 805 -33.45 2.04 -19.43
C LYS A 805 -32.31 1.03 -19.35
N ALA A 806 -32.37 -0.01 -20.18
CA ALA A 806 -31.31 -1.01 -20.30
C ALA A 806 -29.97 -0.44 -20.81
N SER A 807 -30.00 0.73 -21.46
CA SER A 807 -28.82 1.40 -22.01
C SER A 807 -29.05 2.90 -22.21
N SER A 808 -27.97 3.68 -22.26
CA SER A 808 -27.96 5.09 -22.69
C SER A 808 -26.58 5.49 -23.22
N SER A 809 -26.36 6.76 -23.56
CA SER A 809 -25.02 7.26 -23.85
C SER A 809 -24.09 7.13 -22.65
N LEU A 810 -24.56 7.37 -21.42
CA LEU A 810 -23.77 7.22 -20.19
C LEU A 810 -23.98 5.88 -19.45
N GLY A 811 -24.48 4.84 -20.12
CA GLY A 811 -24.61 3.52 -19.52
C GLY A 811 -25.89 3.28 -18.71
N ALA A 812 -25.90 2.21 -17.93
CA ALA A 812 -27.07 1.71 -17.19
C ALA A 812 -26.71 1.44 -15.71
N PRO A 813 -26.64 2.49 -14.88
CA PRO A 813 -26.19 2.40 -13.50
C PRO A 813 -27.17 1.59 -12.65
N LYS A 814 -26.65 0.93 -11.61
CA LYS A 814 -27.43 0.03 -10.75
C LYS A 814 -27.64 0.56 -9.34
N THR A 815 -26.75 1.44 -8.89
CA THR A 815 -26.74 2.02 -7.55
C THR A 815 -26.52 3.52 -7.64
N ASP A 816 -26.80 4.25 -6.55
CA ASP A 816 -26.52 5.69 -6.49
C ASP A 816 -25.03 6.01 -6.61
N ALA A 817 -24.17 5.11 -6.11
CA ALA A 817 -22.72 5.22 -6.23
C ALA A 817 -22.25 5.02 -7.68
N ASP A 818 -22.88 4.12 -8.41
CA ASP A 818 -22.61 3.88 -9.84
C ASP A 818 -23.15 5.01 -10.74
N ALA A 819 -24.27 5.61 -10.34
CA ALA A 819 -24.96 6.67 -11.07
C ALA A 819 -24.28 8.04 -11.02
N GLU A 820 -23.23 8.17 -10.22
CA GLU A 820 -22.52 9.42 -10.02
C GLU A 820 -21.81 9.89 -11.30
N ILE A 821 -21.97 11.17 -11.60
CA ILE A 821 -21.23 11.89 -12.65
C ILE A 821 -20.34 12.91 -11.94
N MET A 822 -19.04 12.63 -11.88
CA MET A 822 -18.06 13.52 -11.26
C MET A 822 -17.60 14.56 -12.27
N ILE A 823 -17.65 15.84 -11.92
CA ILE A 823 -17.33 16.96 -12.82
C ILE A 823 -16.44 17.97 -12.10
N SER A 824 -15.24 18.22 -12.65
CA SER A 824 -14.24 19.14 -12.10
C SER A 824 -13.41 19.80 -13.21
N GLY A 825 -12.53 20.73 -12.84
CA GLY A 825 -11.54 21.30 -13.75
C GLY A 825 -12.15 22.19 -14.83
N GLY A 826 -13.17 22.96 -14.47
CA GLY A 826 -13.85 23.87 -15.41
C GLY A 826 -14.66 23.19 -16.52
N ALA A 827 -15.06 21.92 -16.34
CA ALA A 827 -15.63 21.11 -17.41
C ALA A 827 -17.11 21.44 -17.75
N THR A 828 -17.50 21.05 -18.97
CA THR A 828 -18.87 21.15 -19.50
C THR A 828 -19.48 19.78 -19.70
N LEU A 829 -20.67 19.56 -19.13
CA LEU A 829 -21.54 18.44 -19.45
C LEU A 829 -22.66 18.94 -20.36
N MET A 830 -22.64 18.50 -21.62
CA MET A 830 -23.57 18.94 -22.67
C MET A 830 -24.57 17.85 -23.01
N TYR A 831 -25.85 18.16 -22.90
CA TYR A 831 -26.95 17.33 -23.34
C TYR A 831 -27.44 17.76 -24.72
N THR A 832 -27.66 16.78 -25.61
CA THR A 832 -28.10 17.00 -27.00
C THR A 832 -29.33 16.16 -27.36
N GLY A 833 -29.94 15.50 -26.37
CA GLY A 833 -31.06 14.59 -26.59
C GLY A 833 -32.41 15.25 -26.80
N LYS A 834 -33.44 14.42 -26.97
CA LYS A 834 -34.83 14.85 -27.25
C LYS A 834 -35.68 15.08 -25.99
N GLY A 835 -35.09 14.97 -24.81
CA GLY A 835 -35.74 15.11 -23.51
C GLY A 835 -35.59 13.85 -22.64
N GLU A 836 -35.29 14.05 -21.35
CA GLU A 836 -35.05 13.00 -20.36
C GLU A 836 -35.20 13.52 -18.93
N THR A 837 -35.69 12.66 -18.04
CA THR A 837 -35.62 12.86 -16.58
C THR A 837 -34.60 11.88 -16.01
N THR A 838 -33.66 12.38 -15.23
CA THR A 838 -32.60 11.60 -14.60
C THR A 838 -32.53 11.81 -13.09
N ASP A 839 -32.20 10.75 -12.37
CA ASP A 839 -31.90 10.72 -10.93
C ASP A 839 -30.39 10.50 -10.67
N ARG A 840 -29.54 10.72 -11.67
CA ARG A 840 -28.09 10.64 -11.45
C ARG A 840 -27.60 11.75 -10.55
N ASN A 841 -26.70 11.40 -9.64
CA ASN A 841 -26.03 12.33 -8.76
C ASN A 841 -24.94 13.07 -9.56
N LEU A 842 -24.94 14.40 -9.59
CA LEU A 842 -23.80 15.15 -10.13
C LEU A 842 -22.88 15.52 -8.97
N ASN A 843 -21.65 15.04 -9.00
CA ASN A 843 -20.66 15.30 -7.97
C ASN A 843 -19.61 16.30 -8.44
N PHE A 844 -19.33 17.34 -7.66
CA PHE A 844 -18.35 18.38 -7.97
C PHE A 844 -17.16 18.33 -7.00
N PRO A 845 -16.19 17.42 -7.22
CA PRO A 845 -15.07 17.26 -6.32
C PRO A 845 -14.00 18.36 -6.47
N GLY A 846 -13.35 18.74 -5.37
CA GLY A 846 -12.15 19.60 -5.38
C GLY A 846 -12.35 21.08 -4.99
N GLY A 847 -11.41 21.94 -5.44
CA GLY A 847 -11.28 23.37 -5.10
C GLY A 847 -12.18 24.30 -5.94
N ASP A 848 -11.89 25.60 -6.02
CA ASP A 848 -12.72 26.57 -6.78
C ASP A 848 -12.92 26.10 -8.24
N ASP A 849 -14.18 25.90 -8.63
CA ASP A 849 -14.51 25.34 -9.94
C ASP A 849 -15.75 26.00 -10.56
N ILE A 850 -15.71 26.16 -11.88
CA ILE A 850 -16.83 26.64 -12.70
C ILE A 850 -17.33 25.47 -13.53
N ILE A 851 -18.48 24.88 -13.16
CA ILE A 851 -19.02 23.70 -13.82
C ILE A 851 -20.17 24.10 -14.75
N THR A 852 -20.12 23.71 -16.02
CA THR A 852 -21.16 24.05 -16.98
C THR A 852 -22.09 22.87 -17.27
N LEU A 853 -23.39 23.07 -17.06
CA LEU A 853 -24.46 22.20 -17.55
C LEU A 853 -25.07 22.85 -18.78
N ASP A 854 -24.84 22.26 -19.95
CA ASP A 854 -25.29 22.79 -21.23
C ASP A 854 -26.48 21.99 -21.77
N GLN A 855 -27.66 22.62 -21.82
CA GLN A 855 -28.84 22.05 -22.43
C GLN A 855 -28.97 22.50 -23.90
N SER A 856 -28.34 21.76 -24.81
CA SER A 856 -28.35 21.96 -26.25
C SER A 856 -29.26 20.98 -27.03
N GLY A 857 -30.03 20.15 -26.31
CA GLY A 857 -31.05 19.25 -26.84
C GLY A 857 -32.40 19.93 -27.11
N THR A 858 -33.35 19.16 -27.64
CA THR A 858 -34.63 19.67 -28.16
C THR A 858 -35.83 19.45 -27.23
N GLY A 859 -35.61 19.01 -25.99
CA GLY A 859 -36.68 18.65 -25.05
C GLY A 859 -36.33 18.97 -23.61
N LEU A 860 -37.18 18.53 -22.67
CA LEU A 860 -36.95 18.74 -21.24
C LEU A 860 -35.79 17.86 -20.74
N LEU A 861 -34.73 18.44 -20.19
CA LEU A 861 -33.72 17.73 -19.39
C LEU A 861 -33.99 18.04 -17.92
N LYS A 862 -34.42 17.05 -17.14
CA LYS A 862 -34.78 17.23 -15.73
C LYS A 862 -33.89 16.41 -14.82
N PHE A 863 -33.18 17.07 -13.90
CA PHE A 863 -32.46 16.42 -12.81
C PHE A 863 -33.31 16.37 -11.55
N THR A 864 -33.34 15.21 -10.88
CA THR A 864 -34.22 14.96 -9.72
C THR A 864 -33.49 14.63 -8.42
N ASN A 865 -32.18 14.35 -8.47
CA ASN A 865 -31.35 14.03 -7.31
C ASN A 865 -30.28 15.10 -7.04
N PRO A 866 -29.82 15.25 -5.78
CA PRO A 866 -28.98 16.35 -5.35
C PRO A 866 -27.62 16.43 -6.04
N PHE A 867 -27.04 17.63 -6.04
CA PHE A 867 -25.62 17.81 -6.27
C PHE A 867 -24.85 17.28 -5.07
N VAL A 868 -23.90 16.39 -5.32
CA VAL A 868 -22.90 15.97 -4.35
C VAL A 868 -21.71 16.93 -4.50
N MET A 869 -21.11 17.36 -3.40
CA MET A 869 -19.93 18.23 -3.44
C MET A 869 -18.85 17.58 -2.60
N SER A 870 -18.23 16.50 -3.11
CA SER A 870 -17.26 15.71 -2.35
C SER A 870 -15.86 16.33 -2.40
N GLY A 871 -15.43 17.03 -1.35
CA GLY A 871 -14.08 17.62 -1.28
C GLY A 871 -14.02 18.75 -0.26
N TYR A 872 -12.82 19.23 0.07
CA TYR A 872 -12.66 20.36 1.00
C TYR A 872 -13.23 21.65 0.37
N GLY A 873 -14.21 22.25 1.05
CA GLY A 873 -15.07 23.29 0.48
C GLY A 873 -14.38 24.62 0.18
N GLU A 874 -14.30 24.89 -1.11
CA GLU A 874 -14.06 26.20 -1.74
C GLU A 874 -15.27 26.52 -2.63
N ASN A 875 -15.39 27.77 -3.08
CA ASN A 875 -16.58 28.24 -3.78
C ASN A 875 -16.82 27.46 -5.09
N LYS A 876 -18.09 27.26 -5.43
CA LYS A 876 -18.46 26.63 -6.71
C LYS A 876 -19.37 27.55 -7.49
N THR A 877 -19.18 27.61 -8.80
CA THR A 877 -20.12 28.29 -9.70
C THR A 877 -20.70 27.30 -10.69
N ILE A 878 -22.03 27.13 -10.65
CA ILE A 878 -22.75 26.29 -11.61
C ILE A 878 -23.23 27.18 -12.75
N VAL A 879 -22.75 26.91 -13.97
CA VAL A 879 -23.17 27.60 -15.19
C VAL A 879 -24.25 26.79 -15.87
N LEU A 880 -25.44 27.38 -16.00
CA LEU A 880 -26.55 26.84 -16.77
C LEU A 880 -26.50 27.46 -18.17
N ALA A 881 -26.13 26.66 -19.17
CA ALA A 881 -25.97 27.06 -20.57
C ALA A 881 -26.99 26.35 -21.47
N GLY A 882 -27.00 26.66 -22.75
CA GLY A 882 -27.83 25.97 -23.73
C GLY A 882 -28.57 26.88 -24.70
N SER A 883 -29.33 26.24 -25.60
CA SER A 883 -30.08 26.89 -26.68
C SER A 883 -31.58 26.92 -26.38
N SER A 884 -32.33 27.70 -27.15
CA SER A 884 -33.80 27.79 -27.06
C SER A 884 -34.54 26.55 -27.57
N ALA A 885 -33.84 25.51 -28.02
CA ALA A 885 -34.45 24.30 -28.55
C ALA A 885 -35.12 23.41 -27.48
N GLY A 886 -34.71 23.54 -26.22
CA GLY A 886 -35.21 22.74 -25.10
C GLY A 886 -35.21 23.51 -23.79
N VAL A 887 -35.56 22.82 -22.71
CA VAL A 887 -35.62 23.38 -21.35
C VAL A 887 -34.80 22.49 -20.42
N GLY A 888 -33.92 23.08 -19.61
CA GLY A 888 -33.28 22.39 -18.49
C GLY A 888 -34.09 22.60 -17.21
N GLU A 889 -34.15 21.61 -16.33
CA GLU A 889 -34.82 21.71 -15.02
C GLU A 889 -33.95 21.08 -13.93
N ILE A 890 -33.79 21.82 -12.82
CA ILE A 890 -33.23 21.32 -11.56
C ILE A 890 -34.39 21.24 -10.56
N ALA A 891 -34.82 20.01 -10.28
CA ALA A 891 -36.03 19.72 -9.49
C ALA A 891 -35.76 19.35 -8.02
N PHE A 892 -34.54 19.55 -7.55
CA PHE A 892 -34.09 19.25 -6.20
C PHE A 892 -33.41 20.47 -5.58
N THR A 893 -33.03 20.34 -4.31
CA THR A 893 -32.37 21.39 -3.52
C THR A 893 -30.90 21.60 -3.91
N ILE A 894 -30.56 22.82 -4.32
CA ILE A 894 -29.17 23.28 -4.47
C ILE A 894 -28.74 23.91 -3.13
N ASP A 895 -27.70 23.34 -2.52
CA ASP A 895 -27.13 23.79 -1.25
C ASP A 895 -25.73 24.42 -1.43
N ASN A 896 -25.22 25.06 -0.38
CA ASN A 896 -23.82 25.47 -0.31
C ASN A 896 -22.89 24.26 -0.16
N VAL A 897 -21.67 24.40 -0.67
CA VAL A 897 -20.57 23.47 -0.40
C VAL A 897 -20.28 23.47 1.11
N TYR A 898 -20.14 22.29 1.71
CA TYR A 898 -19.71 22.17 3.09
C TYR A 898 -18.18 22.28 3.19
N ASP A 899 -17.66 23.35 3.80
CA ASP A 899 -16.26 23.45 4.21
C ASP A 899 -16.13 23.37 5.74
N ARG A 900 -14.91 23.08 6.23
CA ARG A 900 -14.64 22.98 7.68
C ARG A 900 -14.90 24.28 8.45
N LYS A 901 -15.10 25.41 7.75
CA LYS A 901 -15.32 26.75 8.36
C LYS A 901 -16.71 27.33 8.09
N GLY A 902 -17.58 26.63 7.34
CA GLY A 902 -18.91 27.10 6.95
C GLY A 902 -18.94 28.36 6.06
N LYS A 903 -17.89 28.62 5.28
CA LYS A 903 -17.70 29.83 4.46
C LYS A 903 -17.87 29.62 2.95
N ALA A 904 -17.75 28.38 2.45
CA ALA A 904 -17.86 28.14 1.02
C ALA A 904 -19.31 28.38 0.54
N VAL A 905 -19.46 29.01 -0.62
CA VAL A 905 -20.76 29.28 -1.22
C VAL A 905 -20.90 28.64 -2.59
N THR A 906 -22.12 28.23 -2.93
CA THR A 906 -22.49 27.83 -4.29
C THR A 906 -23.13 29.03 -4.98
N GLY A 907 -22.51 29.50 -6.06
CA GLY A 907 -23.06 30.50 -6.96
C GLY A 907 -23.61 29.87 -8.23
N MET A 908 -24.40 30.63 -8.98
CA MET A 908 -25.02 30.18 -10.22
C MET A 908 -24.90 31.26 -11.30
N THR A 909 -24.63 30.83 -12.54
CA THR A 909 -24.64 31.70 -13.72
C THR A 909 -25.54 31.13 -14.79
N LYS A 910 -26.56 31.86 -15.24
CA LYS A 910 -27.35 31.53 -16.42
C LYS A 910 -26.75 32.23 -17.65
N THR A 911 -26.40 31.46 -18.68
CA THR A 911 -25.88 31.93 -19.97
C THR A 911 -26.56 31.20 -21.14
N GLY A 912 -26.27 31.63 -22.36
CA GLY A 912 -26.92 31.10 -23.57
C GLY A 912 -28.38 31.53 -23.71
N THR A 913 -28.95 31.30 -24.89
CA THR A 913 -30.31 31.77 -25.23
C THR A 913 -31.42 30.89 -24.65
N GLY A 914 -31.08 29.71 -24.12
CA GLY A 914 -32.05 28.73 -23.61
C GLY A 914 -32.73 29.09 -22.29
N THR A 915 -33.65 28.22 -21.88
CA THR A 915 -34.41 28.34 -20.61
C THR A 915 -33.97 27.26 -19.62
N TRP A 916 -33.75 27.66 -18.36
CA TRP A 916 -33.56 26.74 -17.24
C TRP A 916 -34.59 27.01 -16.14
N LEU A 917 -35.19 25.95 -15.59
CA LEU A 917 -36.18 25.97 -14.53
C LEU A 917 -35.57 25.48 -13.21
N LEU A 918 -35.72 26.25 -12.15
CA LEU A 918 -35.50 25.82 -10.77
C LEU A 918 -36.85 25.57 -10.11
N SER A 919 -37.15 24.29 -9.85
CA SER A 919 -38.41 23.86 -9.20
C SER A 919 -38.19 23.30 -7.79
N GLY A 920 -36.95 23.00 -7.42
CA GLY A 920 -36.56 22.63 -6.06
C GLY A 920 -36.58 23.80 -5.06
N LYS A 921 -36.41 23.45 -3.78
CA LYS A 921 -36.22 24.41 -2.67
C LYS A 921 -34.73 24.58 -2.44
N ASN A 922 -34.16 25.74 -2.73
CA ASN A 922 -32.72 25.97 -2.71
C ASN A 922 -32.25 26.66 -1.42
N THR A 923 -31.05 26.32 -0.94
CA THR A 923 -30.45 26.95 0.26
C THR A 923 -29.08 27.59 0.02
N TYR A 924 -28.51 27.48 -1.19
CA TYR A 924 -27.25 28.14 -1.53
C TYR A 924 -27.32 29.67 -1.29
N THR A 925 -26.19 30.25 -0.91
CA THR A 925 -26.10 31.70 -0.58
C THR A 925 -25.18 32.47 -1.50
N GLY A 926 -24.51 31.80 -2.47
CA GLY A 926 -23.67 32.46 -3.45
C GLY A 926 -24.48 33.25 -4.48
N PRO A 927 -23.82 34.13 -5.25
CA PRO A 927 -24.50 35.02 -6.19
C PRO A 927 -25.16 34.24 -7.35
N THR A 928 -26.29 34.75 -7.82
CA THR A 928 -26.97 34.30 -9.04
C THR A 928 -26.84 35.36 -10.14
N THR A 929 -26.12 35.06 -11.21
CA THR A 929 -25.95 35.97 -12.36
C THR A 929 -26.69 35.45 -13.60
N ILE A 930 -27.54 36.27 -14.21
CA ILE A 930 -28.25 35.94 -15.45
C ILE A 930 -27.68 36.82 -16.57
N LYS A 931 -26.79 36.25 -17.38
CA LYS A 931 -26.14 36.95 -18.50
C LYS A 931 -27.00 36.94 -19.76
N GLN A 932 -27.69 35.84 -20.03
CA GLN A 932 -28.51 35.67 -21.23
C GLN A 932 -29.57 34.56 -21.05
N GLY A 933 -30.68 34.68 -21.78
CA GLY A 933 -31.77 33.72 -21.78
C GLY A 933 -32.59 33.78 -20.48
N THR A 934 -33.39 32.75 -20.21
CA THR A 934 -34.38 32.79 -19.13
C THR A 934 -34.04 31.81 -18.01
N LEU A 935 -33.98 32.30 -16.77
CA LEU A 935 -34.01 31.48 -15.56
C LEU A 935 -35.42 31.55 -14.96
N VAL A 936 -36.12 30.42 -14.90
CA VAL A 936 -37.48 30.32 -14.38
C VAL A 936 -37.42 29.81 -12.94
N ILE A 937 -38.14 30.47 -12.03
CA ILE A 937 -38.33 30.05 -10.65
C ILE A 937 -39.81 29.71 -10.45
N SER A 938 -40.10 28.47 -10.08
CA SER A 938 -41.49 28.00 -9.85
C SER A 938 -41.81 27.71 -8.39
N ASN A 939 -40.80 27.78 -7.51
CA ASN A 939 -40.92 27.55 -6.08
C ASN A 939 -40.67 28.87 -5.32
N PRO A 940 -41.51 29.27 -4.34
CA PRO A 940 -41.25 30.44 -3.50
C PRO A 940 -39.91 30.40 -2.73
N HIS A 941 -39.33 29.21 -2.56
CA HIS A 941 -37.99 29.01 -2.01
C HIS A 941 -36.98 28.57 -3.07
N GLY A 942 -37.22 28.87 -4.35
CA GLY A 942 -36.30 28.54 -5.44
C GLY A 942 -35.04 29.40 -5.46
N LEU A 943 -34.98 30.46 -4.65
CA LEU A 943 -33.80 31.27 -4.36
C LEU A 943 -33.76 31.54 -2.84
N ASN A 944 -32.55 31.65 -2.27
CA ASN A 944 -32.36 31.92 -0.84
C ASN A 944 -32.36 33.43 -0.56
N GLU A 945 -32.79 33.84 0.64
CA GLU A 945 -32.86 35.25 1.03
C GLU A 945 -31.52 35.98 1.10
N GLU A 946 -30.41 35.27 1.30
CA GLU A 946 -29.05 35.83 1.27
C GLU A 946 -28.50 35.99 -0.15
N THR A 947 -29.19 35.48 -1.17
CA THR A 947 -28.69 35.48 -2.55
C THR A 947 -28.64 36.90 -3.11
N GLU A 948 -27.52 37.25 -3.73
CA GLU A 948 -27.40 38.43 -4.59
C GLU A 948 -27.72 38.06 -6.05
N ILE A 949 -28.54 38.86 -6.73
CA ILE A 949 -28.94 38.64 -8.12
C ILE A 949 -28.43 39.76 -9.02
N SER A 950 -27.77 39.39 -10.13
CA SER A 950 -27.40 40.32 -11.21
C SER A 950 -28.00 39.86 -12.53
N ILE A 951 -28.73 40.72 -13.23
CA ILE A 951 -29.33 40.43 -14.55
C ILE A 951 -28.77 41.39 -15.59
N SER A 952 -28.10 40.87 -16.63
CA SER A 952 -27.57 41.66 -17.75
C SER A 952 -28.60 41.81 -18.88
N GLN A 953 -28.36 42.73 -19.81
CA GLN A 953 -29.16 42.83 -21.04
C GLN A 953 -29.23 41.50 -21.78
N GLY A 954 -30.45 41.08 -22.15
CA GLY A 954 -30.72 39.79 -22.79
C GLY A 954 -30.91 38.61 -21.82
N GLY A 955 -30.78 38.84 -20.52
CA GLY A 955 -31.14 37.90 -19.45
C GLY A 955 -32.52 38.20 -18.85
N PHE A 956 -33.25 37.15 -18.48
CA PHE A 956 -34.58 37.24 -17.89
C PHE A 956 -34.71 36.33 -16.67
N LEU A 957 -35.29 36.85 -15.58
CA LEU A 957 -35.75 36.07 -14.43
C LEU A 957 -37.27 35.93 -14.50
N ASP A 958 -37.76 34.72 -14.76
CA ASP A 958 -39.19 34.43 -14.80
C ASP A 958 -39.67 33.89 -13.44
N LEU A 959 -40.54 34.64 -12.78
CA LEU A 959 -41.15 34.26 -11.50
C LEU A 959 -42.50 33.56 -11.75
N SER A 960 -42.43 32.31 -12.22
CA SER A 960 -43.59 31.44 -12.49
C SER A 960 -44.17 30.82 -11.22
N LEU A 961 -44.49 31.66 -10.23
CA LEU A 961 -45.05 31.27 -8.93
C LEU A 961 -46.09 32.28 -8.44
N LYS A 962 -46.88 31.89 -7.42
CA LYS A 962 -47.74 32.81 -6.68
C LYS A 962 -47.08 33.16 -5.35
N GLY A 963 -46.80 34.44 -5.11
CA GLY A 963 -46.18 34.91 -3.87
C GLY A 963 -44.93 35.77 -4.09
N GLU A 964 -44.16 35.98 -3.01
CA GLU A 964 -42.92 36.75 -3.01
C GLU A 964 -41.69 35.86 -2.80
N ILE A 965 -40.56 36.21 -3.42
CA ILE A 965 -39.22 35.74 -3.10
C ILE A 965 -38.44 36.90 -2.49
N ARG A 966 -37.73 36.65 -1.39
CA ARG A 966 -36.83 37.63 -0.76
C ARG A 966 -35.40 37.37 -1.17
N ILE A 967 -34.63 38.45 -1.33
CA ILE A 967 -33.22 38.42 -1.69
C ILE A 967 -32.45 39.58 -1.03
N ARG A 968 -31.13 39.44 -0.97
CA ARG A 968 -30.23 40.41 -0.35
C ARG A 968 -29.94 41.62 -1.23
N LYS A 969 -29.75 41.40 -2.54
CA LYS A 969 -29.38 42.47 -3.49
C LYS A 969 -29.86 42.13 -4.89
N LEU A 970 -30.33 43.15 -5.62
CA LEU A 970 -30.59 43.07 -7.05
C LEU A 970 -29.76 44.10 -7.81
N GLU A 971 -29.20 43.67 -8.93
CA GLU A 971 -28.54 44.51 -9.91
C GLU A 971 -29.13 44.26 -11.30
N LEU A 972 -29.53 45.33 -11.99
CA LEU A 972 -30.09 45.27 -13.33
C LEU A 972 -29.16 46.05 -14.26
N ASP A 973 -28.53 45.35 -15.21
CA ASP A 973 -27.61 45.91 -16.20
C ASP A 973 -26.48 46.75 -15.58
N GLY A 974 -25.82 46.17 -14.56
CA GLY A 974 -24.74 46.84 -13.82
C GLY A 974 -25.21 47.92 -12.84
N LYS A 975 -26.52 48.14 -12.68
CA LYS A 975 -27.08 49.16 -11.78
C LYS A 975 -27.74 48.52 -10.55
N PRO A 976 -27.17 48.72 -9.34
CA PRO A 976 -27.78 48.26 -8.10
C PRO A 976 -29.17 48.88 -7.90
N GLN A 977 -30.11 48.09 -7.38
CA GLN A 977 -31.48 48.51 -7.11
C GLN A 977 -31.68 48.76 -5.60
N PRO A 978 -32.42 49.81 -5.19
CA PRO A 978 -32.70 50.07 -3.78
C PRO A 978 -33.65 49.02 -3.17
N PRO A 979 -33.75 48.91 -1.83
CA PRO A 979 -34.75 48.07 -1.18
C PRO A 979 -36.17 48.36 -1.70
N GLY A 980 -36.93 47.33 -2.05
CA GLY A 980 -38.18 47.51 -2.78
C GLY A 980 -38.79 46.22 -3.33
N THR A 981 -39.83 46.39 -4.14
CA THR A 981 -40.60 45.31 -4.77
C THR A 981 -40.43 45.38 -6.29
N TYR A 982 -40.07 44.26 -6.91
CA TYR A 982 -39.70 44.14 -8.32
C TYR A 982 -40.49 43.00 -8.96
N ASP A 983 -41.21 43.28 -10.04
CA ASP A 983 -42.07 42.34 -10.75
C ASP A 983 -42.11 42.64 -12.27
N ALA A 984 -42.93 41.88 -13.00
CA ALA A 984 -43.08 42.08 -14.44
C ALA A 984 -43.73 43.43 -14.82
N LYS A 985 -44.45 44.10 -13.91
CA LYS A 985 -45.14 45.36 -14.18
C LYS A 985 -44.20 46.56 -14.10
N ASN A 986 -43.28 46.57 -13.12
CA ASN A 986 -42.35 47.67 -12.93
C ASN A 986 -40.94 47.40 -13.51
N ASN A 987 -40.59 46.14 -13.79
CA ASN A 987 -39.28 45.73 -14.32
C ASN A 987 -39.37 44.70 -15.45
N GLY A 988 -40.38 44.80 -16.32
CA GLY A 988 -40.67 43.85 -17.42
C GLY A 988 -39.55 43.64 -18.46
N ASN A 989 -38.51 44.48 -18.47
CA ASN A 989 -37.32 44.29 -19.33
C ASN A 989 -36.38 43.20 -18.81
N PHE A 990 -36.50 42.78 -17.54
CA PHE A 990 -35.62 41.81 -16.89
C PHE A 990 -36.37 40.74 -16.08
N ILE A 991 -37.60 41.04 -15.64
CA ILE A 991 -38.42 40.14 -14.83
C ILE A 991 -39.72 39.82 -15.58
N THR A 992 -40.08 38.54 -15.65
CA THR A 992 -41.35 38.06 -16.23
C THR A 992 -42.10 37.18 -15.20
N GLY A 993 -43.31 36.74 -15.54
CA GLY A 993 -44.12 35.86 -14.68
C GLY A 993 -45.09 36.61 -13.75
N ASN A 994 -45.68 35.87 -12.80
CA ASN A 994 -46.74 36.35 -11.90
C ASN A 994 -46.27 36.62 -10.47
N GLY A 995 -45.07 36.14 -10.12
CA GLY A 995 -44.47 36.31 -8.80
C GLY A 995 -43.80 37.67 -8.61
N VAL A 996 -43.33 37.90 -7.40
CA VAL A 996 -42.73 39.17 -6.98
C VAL A 996 -41.38 38.92 -6.31
N LEU A 997 -40.39 39.77 -6.59
CA LEU A 997 -39.08 39.78 -5.94
C LEU A 997 -38.99 40.95 -4.96
N LYS A 998 -38.49 40.71 -3.75
CA LYS A 998 -38.37 41.72 -2.71
C LYS A 998 -36.95 41.79 -2.18
N ILE A 999 -36.39 43.00 -2.18
CA ILE A 999 -35.08 43.29 -1.61
C ILE A 999 -35.28 43.78 -0.17
N GLN A 1000 -34.57 43.18 0.78
CA GLN A 1000 -34.59 43.59 2.20
C GLN A 1000 -33.42 44.49 2.57
#